data_AF-A0A7L0X3C2-F1
#
_entry.id   AF-A0A7L0X3C2-F1
#
_cell.length_a   1.000
_cell.length_b   1.000
_cell.length_c   1.000
_cell.angle_alpha   90.00
_cell.angle_beta   90.00
_cell.angle_gamma   90.00
#
_symmetry.space_group_name_H-M   'P 1'
#
loop_
_entity.id
_entity.type
_entity.pdbx_description
1 polymer ?
#
loop_
_entity_poly.entity_id
_entity_poly.type
_entity_poly.pdbx_seq_one_letter_code
_entity_poly.pdbx_strand_id
1 'polypeptide(L)'
;TGVSMMDPNHFLMIMLSRFELYQIFSTPDYGKRFSSENTNKDVVQQNNTLIEEMLYLIIMIVGERFSPGIGQVNATDEIKREIIHQLSIRPMAHSELVKALPEDENRETGMESVIEEVACFKKPGLTGRGLYELKPECAKNFNLYFYHFSRAEQSKAEEAQRKLKRQNREDTALPPPALPPFCPLFASLVNILQSDVMLCIMGTILQWAVEHNGYAWSESMLQRVLHLIGMALQEEKQHLENLSEENVVTFTFTQKISKPGEAPSNSPSILAMLETLQNAPHLEVHKDMIRWILKTFNTIKKLRESSSSSPVAETEGNIMEESSRDKDKAERKRKAEIARLRREKIMAQMSEMQRHFINENKELFQQTLDELDTSTSGVHENSPVISDAKLTALGPEQTRVAEPRQVVMCILCQEEQEVKVDSRAMVLAAFIQRSTVLSKNRNKITPDPEKYDPLFMHPDLSCGTHTGSCGHIMHAHCWQRYFDAVQAKEQRRQQRLRVHTSYDVENGEFLCPLCECLSNTVIPLLPPPRVLFNRLDFSGQPNLTQWIKTVSQQIKALHLLRNEDSAMIYCFFFGSGHSGHSEKMDQLQLPEGFRPDFKLKNPYSESIKEMLTTFGTATYKVGLKVHPNEEDPRVPIMCWGSCAYTIQTIERILADEDKPLFGNLPCRQDDCLTSLTRFAAAHWTVSSLSAVQRHFCTLLASLVPNEKNGNLPCILDIDMFHLLVSLVLSFPAIHCQDFSGVSLGTGDLHLFHLVTMAHIIQILLTSSTEENGMDQENTNSEEELAVLTLYKFLCQCTGSALKEISSGWHLWKNLKAGIMPFLRCSALFFHYLNGVPAPSEIQVNGANQFEHLCSYLSLPNNLTCLFQENSEILNTLIESWCSNNEVKRYLEGKRQAISYARESNKLIDLPDDYSCLINQASNFSCPKSGGDKSRAPTLCLVCGTMLCSQSYCCQTELEGEDVGACTAHTYTCGSGVGIFLRVRECQVLFLAGKTKGCFYPPPYLDDYGETDQGLRRGNPLHLCKERFKKIQKLWQQHSITEEIGHAQEANQTLVGIDWQHL
;
A
#
# COMPACT_ATOMS: atom_id res chain seq x y z
N THR A 1 -11.26 59.48 8.10
CA THR A 1 -12.32 60.44 8.48
C THR A 1 -12.64 61.42 7.37
N GLY A 2 -11.69 62.18 6.81
CA GLY A 2 -12.01 63.18 5.76
C GLY A 2 -12.79 62.63 4.56
N VAL A 3 -12.37 61.47 4.02
CA VAL A 3 -12.98 60.87 2.82
C VAL A 3 -14.40 60.33 3.03
N SER A 4 -14.73 59.77 4.20
CA SER A 4 -16.10 59.26 4.46
C SER A 4 -17.14 60.36 4.57
N MET A 5 -16.71 61.61 4.79
CA MET A 5 -17.58 62.79 4.87
C MET A 5 -17.69 63.54 3.53
N MET A 6 -17.03 63.07 2.46
CA MET A 6 -17.12 63.67 1.12
C MET A 6 -18.41 63.23 0.41
N ASP A 7 -18.88 64.07 -0.52
CA ASP A 7 -19.94 63.66 -1.44
C ASP A 7 -19.48 62.44 -2.28
N PRO A 8 -20.29 61.36 -2.38
CA PRO A 8 -19.91 60.15 -3.10
C PRO A 8 -19.62 60.34 -4.60
N ASN A 9 -20.35 61.24 -5.28
CA ASN A 9 -20.08 61.53 -6.69
C ASN A 9 -18.72 62.25 -6.82
N HIS A 10 -18.44 63.23 -5.96
CA HIS A 10 -17.16 63.94 -5.93
C HIS A 10 -15.98 63.01 -5.62
N PHE A 11 -16.14 62.08 -4.68
CA PHE A 11 -15.13 61.06 -4.37
C PHE A 11 -14.81 60.17 -5.59
N LEU A 12 -15.83 59.62 -6.26
CA LEU A 12 -15.63 58.78 -7.44
C LEU A 12 -15.04 59.55 -8.63
N MET A 13 -15.36 60.84 -8.79
CA MET A 13 -14.75 61.70 -9.81
C MET A 13 -13.25 61.91 -9.56
N ILE A 14 -12.84 62.08 -8.30
CA ILE A 14 -11.41 62.12 -7.94
C ILE A 14 -10.76 60.76 -8.23
N MET A 15 -11.43 59.65 -7.90
CA MET A 15 -10.94 58.30 -8.16
C MET A 15 -10.74 58.04 -9.67
N LEU A 16 -11.74 58.35 -10.50
CA LEU A 16 -11.64 58.31 -11.98
C LEU A 16 -10.49 59.16 -12.52
N SER A 17 -10.25 60.34 -11.94
CA SER A 17 -9.11 61.18 -12.32
C SER A 17 -7.76 60.60 -11.89
N ARG A 18 -7.69 59.88 -10.75
CA ARG A 18 -6.46 59.29 -10.22
C ARG A 18 -6.04 58.01 -10.92
N PHE A 19 -6.99 57.24 -11.43
CA PHE A 19 -6.74 56.08 -12.29
C PHE A 19 -6.64 56.45 -13.78
N GLU A 20 -6.73 57.74 -14.13
CA GLU A 20 -6.73 58.27 -15.52
C GLU A 20 -7.93 57.79 -16.39
N LEU A 21 -8.96 57.23 -15.76
CA LEU A 21 -10.13 56.62 -16.40
C LEU A 21 -11.24 57.62 -16.76
N TYR A 22 -11.15 58.88 -16.32
CA TYR A 22 -12.21 59.88 -16.54
C TYR A 22 -12.60 60.03 -18.03
N GLN A 23 -11.62 60.06 -18.94
CA GLN A 23 -11.86 60.19 -20.38
C GLN A 23 -12.56 58.96 -21.00
N ILE A 24 -12.38 57.79 -20.37
CA ILE A 24 -12.97 56.52 -20.82
C ILE A 24 -14.48 56.54 -20.53
N PHE A 25 -14.87 56.78 -19.28
CA PHE A 25 -16.28 56.82 -18.88
C PHE A 25 -17.02 58.08 -19.36
N SER A 26 -16.30 59.14 -19.74
CA SER A 26 -16.90 60.34 -20.35
C SER A 26 -17.13 60.23 -21.87
N THR A 27 -16.62 59.18 -22.54
CA THR A 27 -16.70 59.04 -24.01
C THR A 27 -17.61 57.87 -24.42
N PRO A 28 -18.82 58.11 -24.97
CA PRO A 28 -19.77 57.03 -25.26
C PRO A 28 -19.31 56.05 -26.33
N ASP A 29 -18.44 56.46 -27.26
CA ASP A 29 -17.91 55.61 -28.34
C ASP A 29 -16.50 55.05 -28.07
N TYR A 30 -16.06 54.98 -26.80
CA TYR A 30 -14.71 54.51 -26.44
C TYR A 30 -14.38 53.16 -27.08
N GLY A 31 -15.27 52.17 -27.00
CA GLY A 31 -15.06 50.83 -27.60
C GLY A 31 -15.00 50.81 -29.13
N LYS A 32 -15.55 51.81 -29.83
CA LYS A 32 -15.55 51.88 -31.30
C LYS A 32 -14.28 52.54 -31.84
N ARG A 33 -13.69 53.49 -31.11
CA ARG A 33 -12.48 54.23 -31.55
C ARG A 33 -11.24 53.34 -31.73
N PHE A 34 -11.10 52.27 -30.94
CA PHE A 34 -9.97 51.34 -31.05
C PHE A 34 -10.17 50.24 -32.11
N SER A 35 -11.33 50.19 -32.77
CA SER A 35 -11.61 49.19 -33.82
C SER A 35 -11.12 49.62 -35.21
N SER A 36 -10.65 50.86 -35.40
CA SER A 36 -10.39 51.46 -36.72
C SER A 36 -8.93 51.81 -37.02
N GLU A 37 -8.01 51.78 -36.04
CA GLU A 37 -6.59 52.06 -36.25
C GLU A 37 -5.69 51.07 -35.50
N ASN A 38 -4.54 50.74 -36.11
CA ASN A 38 -3.61 49.70 -35.69
C ASN A 38 -2.79 50.12 -34.45
N THR A 39 -3.48 50.38 -33.34
CA THR A 39 -2.95 50.90 -32.07
C THR A 39 -2.81 49.81 -31.02
N ASN A 40 -1.85 50.00 -30.10
CA ASN A 40 -1.34 48.96 -29.20
C ASN A 40 -2.43 48.28 -28.36
N LYS A 41 -2.59 46.95 -28.54
CA LYS A 41 -3.38 46.08 -27.66
C LYS A 41 -3.03 46.26 -26.18
N ASP A 42 -1.76 46.52 -25.91
CA ASP A 42 -1.20 46.75 -24.58
C ASP A 42 -1.88 47.92 -23.85
N VAL A 43 -2.27 48.99 -24.56
CA VAL A 43 -2.96 50.15 -23.96
C VAL A 43 -4.40 49.80 -23.57
N VAL A 44 -5.10 49.01 -24.40
CA VAL A 44 -6.45 48.52 -24.07
C VAL A 44 -6.38 47.56 -22.89
N GLN A 45 -5.38 46.66 -22.86
CA GLN A 45 -5.17 45.74 -21.75
C GLN A 45 -4.77 46.47 -20.45
N GLN A 46 -3.94 47.50 -20.52
CA GLN A 46 -3.58 48.36 -19.39
C GLN A 46 -4.82 49.11 -18.85
N ASN A 47 -5.62 49.72 -19.72
CA ASN A 47 -6.84 50.41 -19.32
C ASN A 47 -7.87 49.44 -18.71
N ASN A 48 -7.99 48.22 -19.26
CA ASN A 48 -8.83 47.19 -18.66
C ASN A 48 -8.36 46.84 -17.24
N THR A 49 -7.05 46.64 -17.06
CA THR A 49 -6.43 46.37 -15.75
C THR A 49 -6.68 47.52 -14.76
N LEU A 50 -6.56 48.78 -15.19
CA LEU A 50 -6.82 49.95 -14.33
C LEU A 50 -8.29 50.05 -13.89
N ILE A 51 -9.24 49.78 -14.79
CA ILE A 51 -10.68 49.75 -14.44
C ILE A 51 -10.96 48.60 -13.47
N GLU A 52 -10.40 47.43 -13.71
CA GLU A 52 -10.51 46.28 -12.81
C GLU A 52 -10.02 46.61 -11.40
N GLU A 53 -8.81 47.16 -11.25
CA GLU A 53 -8.24 47.52 -9.95
C GLU A 53 -9.02 48.66 -9.27
N MET A 54 -9.55 49.63 -10.02
CA MET A 54 -10.45 50.67 -9.49
C MET A 54 -11.73 50.03 -8.91
N LEU A 55 -12.39 49.14 -9.65
CA LEU A 55 -13.60 48.46 -9.19
C LEU A 55 -13.33 47.60 -7.95
N TYR A 56 -12.18 46.91 -7.90
CA TYR A 56 -11.78 46.13 -6.73
C TYR A 56 -11.54 47.02 -5.51
N LEU A 57 -10.88 48.16 -5.67
CA LEU A 57 -10.71 49.12 -4.57
C LEU A 57 -12.06 49.67 -4.08
N ILE A 58 -13.06 49.87 -4.95
CA ILE A 58 -14.42 50.24 -4.52
C ILE A 58 -15.09 49.09 -3.75
N ILE A 59 -14.94 47.83 -4.19
CA ILE A 59 -15.42 46.65 -3.45
C ILE A 59 -14.78 46.60 -2.05
N MET A 60 -13.47 46.83 -1.93
CA MET A 60 -12.79 46.90 -0.63
C MET A 60 -13.35 48.02 0.27
N ILE A 61 -13.45 49.25 -0.25
CA ILE A 61 -13.90 50.42 0.52
C ILE A 61 -15.31 50.23 1.11
N VAL A 62 -16.20 49.54 0.39
CA VAL A 62 -17.58 49.32 0.83
C VAL A 62 -17.77 47.99 1.59
N GLY A 63 -16.95 46.99 1.30
CA GLY A 63 -17.05 45.63 1.85
C GLY A 63 -16.26 45.39 3.14
N GLU A 64 -15.15 46.10 3.35
CA GLU A 64 -14.26 45.85 4.50
C GLU A 64 -14.78 46.52 5.78
N ARG A 65 -15.66 45.79 6.47
CA ARG A 65 -16.35 46.22 7.70
C ARG A 65 -16.07 45.35 8.93
N PHE A 66 -15.25 44.31 8.79
CA PHE A 66 -15.02 43.32 9.86
C PHE A 66 -13.82 43.65 10.77
N SER A 67 -13.29 44.87 10.68
CA SER A 67 -12.31 45.39 11.64
C SER A 67 -13.01 46.20 12.74
N PRO A 68 -12.74 45.95 14.03
CA PRO A 68 -13.30 46.72 15.14
C PRO A 68 -13.09 48.23 14.96
N GLY A 69 -14.17 49.00 15.09
CA GLY A 69 -14.17 50.46 14.92
C GLY A 69 -14.47 50.97 13.51
N ILE A 70 -14.35 50.13 12.46
CA ILE A 70 -14.86 50.45 11.11
C ILE A 70 -16.31 49.97 10.98
N GLY A 71 -16.59 48.71 11.34
CA GLY A 71 -17.93 48.17 11.48
C GLY A 71 -18.25 47.72 12.91
N GLN A 72 -19.51 47.39 13.13
CA GLN A 72 -20.05 46.96 14.42
C GLN A 72 -19.82 45.46 14.64
N VAL A 73 -18.57 45.09 14.93
CA VAL A 73 -18.10 43.70 15.10
C VAL A 73 -17.14 43.55 16.28
N ASN A 74 -17.00 42.33 16.79
CA ASN A 74 -16.02 41.96 17.82
C ASN A 74 -14.74 41.38 17.19
N ALA A 75 -13.64 41.35 17.96
CA ALA A 75 -12.38 40.73 17.52
C ALA A 75 -12.52 39.23 17.16
N THR A 76 -13.48 38.52 17.76
CA THR A 76 -13.82 37.14 17.40
C THR A 76 -14.36 37.01 15.98
N ASP A 77 -15.07 38.02 15.48
CA ASP A 77 -15.72 37.98 14.17
C ASP A 77 -14.71 38.22 13.03
N GLU A 78 -13.64 38.96 13.32
CA GLU A 78 -12.46 39.11 12.47
C GLU A 78 -11.75 37.75 12.28
N ILE A 79 -11.47 37.03 13.38
CA ILE A 79 -10.83 35.70 13.34
C ILE A 79 -11.75 34.67 12.66
N LYS A 80 -13.07 34.68 12.95
CA LYS A 80 -14.06 33.86 12.25
C LYS A 80 -14.00 34.09 10.75
N ARG A 81 -13.95 35.35 10.32
CA ARG A 81 -13.85 35.70 8.91
C ARG A 81 -12.57 35.15 8.28
N GLU A 82 -11.42 35.33 8.92
CA GLU A 82 -10.15 34.79 8.42
C GLU A 82 -10.23 33.27 8.19
N ILE A 83 -10.60 32.50 9.22
CA ILE A 83 -10.67 31.03 9.15
C ILE A 83 -11.65 30.57 8.06
N ILE A 84 -12.82 31.23 7.94
CA ILE A 84 -13.79 30.92 6.88
C ILE A 84 -13.17 31.06 5.49
N HIS A 85 -12.38 32.10 5.25
CA HIS A 85 -11.78 32.36 3.94
C HIS A 85 -10.60 31.43 3.65
N GLN A 86 -9.75 31.14 4.63
CA GLN A 86 -8.67 30.16 4.50
C GLN A 86 -9.21 28.76 4.18
N LEU A 87 -10.19 28.27 4.96
CA LEU A 87 -10.82 26.96 4.72
C LEU A 87 -11.68 26.91 3.45
N SER A 88 -12.07 28.07 2.89
CA SER A 88 -12.77 28.14 1.60
C SER A 88 -11.86 27.89 0.39
N ILE A 89 -10.54 28.06 0.54
CA ILE A 89 -9.55 27.69 -0.50
C ILE A 89 -9.41 26.17 -0.57
N ARG A 90 -9.21 25.53 0.59
CA ARG A 90 -9.01 24.08 0.73
C ARG A 90 -9.15 23.65 2.21
N PRO A 91 -9.39 22.35 2.49
CA PRO A 91 -9.16 21.79 3.82
C PRO A 91 -7.71 22.00 4.26
N MET A 92 -7.51 22.33 5.54
CA MET A 92 -6.20 22.60 6.14
C MET A 92 -6.03 21.81 7.44
N ALA A 93 -4.80 21.39 7.73
CA ALA A 93 -4.48 20.80 9.03
C ALA A 93 -4.30 21.90 10.10
N HIS A 94 -4.29 21.54 11.39
CA HIS A 94 -4.22 22.52 12.48
C HIS A 94 -3.02 23.48 12.31
N SER A 95 -1.81 22.92 12.16
CA SER A 95 -0.58 23.68 11.96
C SER A 95 -0.57 24.58 10.72
N GLU A 96 -1.26 24.18 9.65
CA GLU A 96 -1.37 24.98 8.42
C GLU A 96 -2.35 26.14 8.59
N LEU A 97 -3.48 25.89 9.27
CA LEU A 97 -4.48 26.91 9.54
C LEU A 97 -3.89 27.99 10.45
N VAL A 98 -3.28 27.61 11.58
CA VAL A 98 -2.62 28.54 12.51
C VAL A 98 -1.59 29.43 11.80
N LYS A 99 -0.75 28.83 10.94
CA LYS A 99 0.27 29.55 10.18
C LYS A 99 -0.31 30.49 9.10
N ALA A 100 -1.55 30.29 8.67
CA ALA A 100 -2.23 31.15 7.71
C ALA A 100 -2.93 32.35 8.36
N LEU A 101 -3.08 32.37 9.68
CA LEU A 101 -3.64 33.51 10.42
C LEU A 101 -2.56 34.58 10.69
N PRO A 102 -2.94 35.88 10.79
CA PRO A 102 -2.01 36.94 11.17
C PRO A 102 -1.40 36.71 12.58
N GLU A 103 -0.09 36.92 12.71
CA GLU A 103 0.62 36.86 13.99
C GLU A 103 0.19 38.02 14.91
N ASP A 104 -0.44 37.70 16.04
CA ASP A 104 -0.89 38.67 17.04
C ASP A 104 -0.79 38.06 18.45
N GLU A 105 0.16 38.55 19.28
CA GLU A 105 0.66 37.89 20.51
C GLU A 105 -0.40 37.66 21.61
N ASN A 106 -1.63 38.19 21.44
CA ASN A 106 -2.72 38.09 22.41
C ASN A 106 -3.94 37.27 21.92
N ARG A 107 -3.86 36.57 20.78
CA ARG A 107 -5.02 35.85 20.18
C ARG A 107 -5.13 34.35 20.46
N GLU A 108 -4.12 33.70 21.06
CA GLU A 108 -4.14 32.24 21.28
C GLU A 108 -5.32 31.78 22.17
N THR A 109 -5.65 32.53 23.22
CA THR A 109 -6.77 32.22 24.12
C THR A 109 -8.12 32.58 23.51
N GLY A 110 -8.64 31.69 22.67
CA GLY A 110 -9.99 31.76 22.09
C GLY A 110 -10.09 31.25 20.65
N MET A 111 -8.96 31.09 19.95
CA MET A 111 -8.92 30.63 18.56
C MET A 111 -9.52 29.21 18.40
N GLU A 112 -9.23 28.28 19.31
CA GLU A 112 -9.75 26.90 19.25
C GLU A 112 -11.28 26.88 19.28
N SER A 113 -11.91 27.65 20.18
CA SER A 113 -13.37 27.78 20.25
C SER A 113 -13.96 28.40 18.97
N VAL A 114 -13.25 29.32 18.32
CA VAL A 114 -13.66 29.88 17.03
C VAL A 114 -13.55 28.84 15.91
N ILE A 115 -12.48 28.05 15.88
CA ILE A 115 -12.30 26.94 14.92
C ILE A 115 -13.42 25.91 15.09
N GLU A 116 -13.75 25.51 16.32
CA GLU A 116 -14.88 24.61 16.60
C GLU A 116 -16.24 25.20 16.15
N GLU A 117 -16.41 26.51 16.18
CA GLU A 117 -17.64 27.15 15.70
C GLU A 117 -17.75 27.10 14.17
N VAL A 118 -16.67 27.41 13.43
CA VAL A 118 -16.72 27.58 11.96
C VAL A 118 -16.33 26.33 11.16
N ALA A 119 -15.58 25.40 11.74
CA ALA A 119 -14.99 24.25 11.06
C ALA A 119 -15.43 22.91 11.66
N CYS A 120 -15.38 21.86 10.85
CA CYS A 120 -15.54 20.47 11.26
C CYS A 120 -14.19 19.76 11.15
N PHE A 121 -13.72 19.17 12.24
CA PHE A 121 -12.48 18.39 12.25
C PHE A 121 -12.73 16.98 11.74
N LYS A 122 -12.18 16.66 10.56
CA LYS A 122 -12.08 15.28 10.08
C LYS A 122 -10.82 14.63 10.62
N LYS A 123 -11.02 13.57 11.41
CA LYS A 123 -9.94 12.73 11.93
C LYS A 123 -9.06 12.19 10.80
N PRO A 124 -7.74 12.05 11.01
CA PRO A 124 -6.85 11.43 10.03
C PRO A 124 -7.30 10.02 9.64
N GLY A 125 -7.18 9.69 8.36
CA GLY A 125 -7.06 8.29 7.93
C GLY A 125 -5.67 7.74 8.28
N LEU A 126 -5.46 6.43 8.11
CA LEU A 126 -4.23 5.70 8.49
C LEU A 126 -2.91 6.37 8.08
N THR A 127 -2.87 7.07 6.95
CA THR A 127 -1.70 7.80 6.43
C THR A 127 -1.88 9.32 6.38
N GLY A 128 -3.09 9.83 6.60
CA GLY A 128 -3.39 11.26 6.53
C GLY A 128 -3.15 11.97 7.87
N ARG A 129 -3.11 13.30 7.85
CA ARG A 129 -3.20 14.15 9.05
C ARG A 129 -4.65 14.60 9.28
N GLY A 130 -5.00 15.05 10.48
CA GLY A 130 -6.30 15.66 10.74
C GLY A 130 -6.50 16.90 9.87
N LEU A 131 -7.71 17.10 9.35
CA LEU A 131 -8.05 18.23 8.48
C LEU A 131 -9.32 18.92 8.97
N TYR A 132 -9.27 20.24 9.08
CA TYR A 132 -10.44 21.09 9.24
C TYR A 132 -11.07 21.37 7.88
N GLU A 133 -12.38 21.20 7.80
CA GLU A 133 -13.22 21.61 6.69
C GLU A 133 -14.22 22.67 7.13
N LEU A 134 -14.54 23.63 6.27
CA LEU A 134 -15.55 24.65 6.56
C LEU A 134 -16.93 24.01 6.77
N LYS A 135 -17.65 24.40 7.83
CA LYS A 135 -19.04 23.95 8.00
C LYS A 135 -19.93 24.52 6.89
N PRO A 136 -20.88 23.73 6.34
CA PRO A 136 -21.81 24.21 5.30
C PRO A 136 -22.59 25.47 5.71
N GLU A 137 -22.90 25.62 7.01
CA GLU A 137 -23.59 26.78 7.56
C GLU A 137 -22.80 28.09 7.48
N CYS A 138 -21.46 28.00 7.44
CA CYS A 138 -20.53 29.12 7.38
C CYS A 138 -20.17 29.51 5.94
N ALA A 139 -20.36 28.62 4.96
CA ALA A 139 -20.12 28.89 3.54
C ALA A 139 -20.92 30.08 2.98
N LYS A 140 -22.06 30.44 3.60
CA LYS A 140 -22.85 31.64 3.27
C LYS A 140 -22.13 32.97 3.58
N ASN A 141 -21.07 32.94 4.39
CA ASN A 141 -20.27 34.10 4.79
C ASN A 141 -19.01 34.29 3.92
N PHE A 142 -18.78 33.42 2.93
CA PHE A 142 -17.65 33.52 2.02
C PHE A 142 -17.76 34.77 1.12
N ASN A 143 -16.69 35.56 1.07
CA ASN A 143 -16.49 36.63 0.10
C ASN A 143 -15.42 36.23 -0.92
N LEU A 144 -15.75 36.32 -2.21
CA LEU A 144 -14.80 36.14 -3.30
C LEU A 144 -13.70 37.20 -3.31
N TYR A 145 -14.04 38.45 -2.95
CA TYR A 145 -13.11 39.57 -2.89
C TYR A 145 -12.71 39.83 -1.43
N PHE A 146 -11.99 38.89 -0.84
CA PHE A 146 -11.44 39.03 0.51
C PHE A 146 -10.04 39.66 0.45
N TYR A 147 -9.81 40.72 1.22
CA TYR A 147 -8.62 41.57 1.05
C TYR A 147 -7.28 40.90 1.37
N HIS A 148 -7.24 39.84 2.19
CA HIS A 148 -6.03 39.05 2.43
C HIS A 148 -5.72 38.02 1.33
N PHE A 149 -6.63 37.74 0.38
CA PHE A 149 -6.31 36.85 -0.73
C PHE A 149 -5.34 37.50 -1.72
N SER A 150 -4.26 36.78 -2.04
CA SER A 150 -3.56 37.02 -3.31
C SER A 150 -4.46 36.68 -4.50
N ARG A 151 -4.18 37.25 -5.67
CA ARG A 151 -4.88 36.92 -6.94
C ARG A 151 -4.90 35.41 -7.23
N ALA A 152 -3.89 34.67 -6.78
CA ALA A 152 -3.80 33.21 -6.94
C ALA A 152 -4.70 32.45 -5.96
N GLU A 153 -4.84 32.91 -4.72
CA GLU A 153 -5.73 32.32 -3.71
C GLU A 153 -7.19 32.62 -4.02
N GLN A 154 -7.50 33.84 -4.45
CA GLN A 154 -8.82 34.22 -4.94
C GLN A 154 -9.29 33.26 -6.05
N SER A 155 -8.46 33.05 -7.07
CA SER A 155 -8.78 32.16 -8.19
C SER A 155 -9.00 30.70 -7.74
N LYS A 156 -8.18 30.19 -6.80
CA LYS A 156 -8.34 28.85 -6.22
C LYS A 156 -9.62 28.72 -5.40
N ALA A 157 -9.93 29.70 -4.55
CA ALA A 157 -11.15 29.72 -3.75
C ALA A 157 -12.40 29.76 -4.65
N GLU A 158 -12.37 30.57 -5.71
CA GLU A 158 -13.46 30.67 -6.69
C GLU A 158 -13.74 29.33 -7.38
N GLU A 159 -12.69 28.64 -7.84
CA GLU A 159 -12.81 27.31 -8.45
C GLU A 159 -13.31 26.27 -7.43
N ALA A 160 -12.74 26.22 -6.23
CA ALA A 160 -13.11 25.30 -5.17
C ALA A 160 -14.58 25.43 -4.77
N GLN A 161 -15.06 26.67 -4.54
CA GLN A 161 -16.45 26.94 -4.16
C GLN A 161 -17.44 26.61 -5.30
N ARG A 162 -17.12 26.96 -6.56
CA ARG A 162 -17.96 26.53 -7.70
C ARG A 162 -18.01 25.02 -7.86
N LYS A 163 -16.88 24.32 -7.68
CA LYS A 163 -16.80 22.85 -7.76
C LYS A 163 -17.66 22.18 -6.67
N LEU A 164 -17.60 22.68 -5.43
CA LEU A 164 -18.42 22.21 -4.32
C LEU A 164 -19.92 22.36 -4.61
N LYS A 165 -20.35 23.54 -5.08
CA LYS A 165 -21.76 23.77 -5.45
C LYS A 165 -22.25 22.87 -6.58
N ARG A 166 -21.42 22.63 -7.60
CA ARG A 166 -21.73 21.67 -8.68
C ARG A 166 -21.93 20.25 -8.14
N GLN A 167 -21.12 19.80 -7.20
CA GLN A 167 -21.26 18.48 -6.56
C GLN A 167 -22.57 18.38 -5.76
N ASN A 168 -22.93 19.44 -5.02
CA ASN A 168 -24.19 19.52 -4.28
C ASN A 168 -25.45 19.75 -5.15
N ARG A 169 -25.28 19.91 -6.47
CA ARG A 169 -26.34 20.27 -7.45
C ARG A 169 -26.99 21.63 -7.16
N GLU A 170 -26.22 22.56 -6.61
CA GLU A 170 -26.60 23.94 -6.34
C GLU A 170 -26.26 24.88 -7.51
N ASP A 171 -26.88 26.06 -7.52
CA ASP A 171 -26.60 27.16 -8.45
C ASP A 171 -25.17 27.69 -8.21
N THR A 172 -24.36 27.86 -9.26
CA THR A 172 -22.92 28.12 -9.13
C THR A 172 -22.57 29.58 -8.83
N ALA A 173 -23.57 30.44 -8.62
CA ALA A 173 -23.39 31.81 -8.18
C ALA A 173 -22.60 31.90 -6.86
N LEU A 174 -21.65 32.84 -6.82
CA LEU A 174 -20.92 33.25 -5.62
C LEU A 174 -21.35 34.68 -5.26
N PRO A 175 -22.53 34.85 -4.61
CA PRO A 175 -23.00 36.18 -4.21
C PRO A 175 -22.10 36.76 -3.11
N PRO A 176 -22.07 38.09 -2.93
CA PRO A 176 -21.48 38.70 -1.73
C PRO A 176 -22.14 38.15 -0.45
N PRO A 177 -21.43 38.11 0.69
CA PRO A 177 -22.04 37.82 1.97
C PRO A 177 -22.71 39.06 2.56
N ALA A 178 -23.67 38.84 3.46
CA ALA A 178 -24.31 39.91 4.22
C ALA A 178 -23.28 40.64 5.10
N LEU A 179 -23.15 41.95 4.92
CA LEU A 179 -22.16 42.77 5.62
C LEU A 179 -22.70 43.27 6.98
N PRO A 180 -21.84 43.48 7.99
CA PRO A 180 -22.24 44.14 9.23
C PRO A 180 -22.48 45.63 9.00
N PRO A 181 -23.24 46.31 9.88
CA PRO A 181 -23.39 47.76 9.82
C PRO A 181 -22.05 48.49 10.03
N PHE A 182 -21.84 49.59 9.30
CA PHE A 182 -20.74 50.51 9.59
C PHE A 182 -20.89 51.18 10.97
N CYS A 183 -19.78 51.58 11.57
CA CYS A 183 -19.79 52.55 12.66
C CYS A 183 -20.30 53.93 12.14
N PRO A 184 -20.91 54.78 13.00
CA PRO A 184 -21.56 56.03 12.56
C PRO A 184 -20.69 56.98 11.71
N LEU A 185 -19.37 57.00 11.91
CA LEU A 185 -18.40 57.82 11.16
C LEU A 185 -18.17 57.36 9.70
N PHE A 186 -18.65 56.17 9.33
CA PHE A 186 -18.44 55.54 8.03
C PHE A 186 -19.76 55.18 7.32
N ALA A 187 -20.92 55.32 7.97
CA ALA A 187 -22.22 54.94 7.43
C ALA A 187 -22.56 55.59 6.07
N SER A 188 -22.04 56.79 5.80
CA SER A 188 -22.15 57.50 4.52
C SER A 188 -21.49 56.80 3.34
N LEU A 189 -20.47 55.95 3.54
CA LEU A 189 -19.73 55.25 2.47
C LEU A 189 -20.64 54.33 1.64
N VAL A 190 -21.69 53.78 2.25
CA VAL A 190 -22.72 52.98 1.58
C VAL A 190 -23.31 53.70 0.36
N ASN A 191 -23.44 55.04 0.43
CA ASN A 191 -24.02 55.84 -0.66
C ASN A 191 -23.18 55.86 -1.95
N ILE A 192 -21.91 55.43 -1.90
CA ILE A 192 -21.09 55.24 -3.11
C ILE A 192 -21.80 54.29 -4.08
N LEU A 193 -22.39 53.19 -3.59
CA LEU A 193 -23.08 52.19 -4.42
C LEU A 193 -24.30 52.74 -5.17
N GLN A 194 -24.98 53.75 -4.63
CA GLN A 194 -26.17 54.37 -5.23
C GLN A 194 -25.91 55.77 -5.82
N SER A 195 -24.65 56.19 -5.94
CA SER A 195 -24.27 57.46 -6.54
C SER A 195 -24.42 57.43 -8.07
N ASP A 196 -24.65 58.58 -8.68
CA ASP A 196 -24.95 58.69 -10.10
C ASP A 196 -23.72 58.37 -10.96
N VAL A 197 -22.52 58.73 -10.49
CA VAL A 197 -21.23 58.33 -11.10
C VAL A 197 -21.03 56.80 -11.03
N MET A 198 -21.38 56.16 -9.92
CA MET A 198 -21.29 54.69 -9.80
C MET A 198 -22.27 53.97 -10.74
N LEU A 199 -23.51 54.47 -10.83
CA LEU A 199 -24.52 53.96 -11.75
C LEU A 199 -24.09 54.13 -13.21
N CYS A 200 -23.44 55.26 -13.55
CA CYS A 200 -22.83 55.48 -14.85
C CYS A 200 -21.74 54.43 -15.15
N ILE A 201 -20.76 54.25 -14.25
CA ILE A 201 -19.68 53.26 -14.39
C ILE A 201 -20.23 51.84 -14.61
N MET A 202 -21.17 51.40 -13.75
CA MET A 202 -21.77 50.06 -13.85
C MET A 202 -22.59 49.90 -15.12
N GLY A 203 -23.38 50.92 -15.51
CA GLY A 203 -24.18 50.91 -16.74
C GLY A 203 -23.31 50.86 -18.00
N THR A 204 -22.22 51.62 -18.06
CA THR A 204 -21.28 51.63 -19.20
C THR A 204 -20.63 50.26 -19.41
N ILE A 205 -20.17 49.60 -18.34
CA ILE A 205 -19.54 48.26 -18.44
C ILE A 205 -20.56 47.19 -18.84
N LEU A 206 -21.79 47.25 -18.32
CA LEU A 206 -22.87 46.35 -18.74
C LEU A 206 -23.23 46.55 -20.21
N GLN A 207 -23.26 47.79 -20.70
CA GLN A 207 -23.51 48.09 -22.11
C GLN A 207 -22.42 47.50 -23.02
N TRP A 208 -21.13 47.58 -22.63
CA TRP A 208 -20.04 46.95 -23.37
C TRP A 208 -20.16 45.41 -23.42
N ALA A 209 -20.67 44.78 -22.36
CA ALA A 209 -20.93 43.34 -22.34
C ALA A 209 -22.15 42.93 -23.20
N VAL A 210 -23.14 43.82 -23.40
CA VAL A 210 -24.26 43.59 -24.33
C VAL A 210 -23.82 43.74 -25.79
N GLU A 211 -22.95 44.71 -26.07
CA GLU A 211 -22.41 45.01 -27.40
C GLU A 211 -21.23 44.07 -27.76
N HIS A 212 -21.55 42.86 -28.22
CA HIS A 212 -20.64 41.74 -28.59
C HIS A 212 -19.42 42.07 -29.52
N ASN A 213 -19.29 43.31 -30.00
CA ASN A 213 -18.19 43.77 -30.85
C ASN A 213 -17.10 44.58 -30.11
N GLY A 214 -17.23 44.79 -28.80
CA GLY A 214 -16.28 45.62 -28.03
C GLY A 214 -15.01 44.90 -27.59
N TYR A 215 -13.85 45.24 -28.16
CA TYR A 215 -12.52 44.82 -27.66
C TYR A 215 -12.11 45.50 -26.33
N ALA A 216 -12.99 46.30 -25.73
CA ALA A 216 -12.69 47.25 -24.65
C ALA A 216 -13.27 46.86 -23.27
N TRP A 217 -13.51 45.57 -23.02
CA TRP A 217 -13.94 45.06 -21.71
C TRP A 217 -13.35 43.67 -21.41
N SER A 218 -13.48 43.21 -20.16
CA SER A 218 -13.04 41.88 -19.69
C SER A 218 -14.11 41.21 -18.80
N GLU A 219 -14.13 39.89 -18.76
CA GLU A 219 -15.02 39.12 -17.86
C GLU A 219 -14.83 39.51 -16.38
N SER A 220 -13.59 39.81 -15.98
CA SER A 220 -13.25 40.28 -14.62
C SER A 220 -13.92 41.63 -14.27
N MET A 221 -14.04 42.57 -15.22
CA MET A 221 -14.81 43.81 -15.01
C MET A 221 -16.29 43.50 -14.77
N LEU A 222 -16.88 42.68 -15.64
CA LEU A 222 -18.29 42.31 -15.55
C LEU A 222 -18.56 41.61 -14.21
N GLN A 223 -17.70 40.69 -13.78
CA GLN A 223 -17.80 40.02 -12.50
C GLN A 223 -17.73 40.98 -11.31
N ARG A 224 -16.81 41.95 -11.32
CA ARG A 224 -16.70 42.99 -10.27
C ARG A 224 -17.96 43.87 -10.24
N VAL A 225 -18.51 44.27 -11.40
CA VAL A 225 -19.77 45.04 -11.49
C VAL A 225 -20.97 44.24 -10.99
N LEU A 226 -21.11 42.97 -11.38
CA LEU A 226 -22.18 42.10 -10.89
C LEU A 226 -22.09 41.89 -9.36
N HIS A 227 -20.88 41.81 -8.81
CA HIS A 227 -20.67 41.72 -7.36
C HIS A 227 -21.07 43.03 -6.64
N LEU A 228 -20.69 44.19 -7.17
CA LEU A 228 -21.07 45.52 -6.64
C LEU A 228 -22.59 45.73 -6.64
N ILE A 229 -23.27 45.35 -7.74
CA ILE A 229 -24.74 45.34 -7.83
C ILE A 229 -25.33 44.39 -6.76
N GLY A 230 -24.71 43.23 -6.55
CA GLY A 230 -25.09 42.29 -5.51
C GLY A 230 -24.98 42.87 -4.09
N MET A 231 -23.88 43.58 -3.79
CA MET A 231 -23.68 44.25 -2.49
C MET A 231 -24.75 45.32 -2.27
N ALA A 232 -25.03 46.15 -3.27
CA ALA A 232 -26.04 47.19 -3.20
C ALA A 232 -27.45 46.66 -2.96
N LEU A 233 -27.82 45.54 -3.61
CA LEU A 233 -29.10 44.88 -3.35
C LEU A 233 -29.17 44.28 -1.94
N GLN A 234 -28.10 43.69 -1.43
CA GLN A 234 -28.10 43.17 -0.06
C GLN A 234 -28.20 44.27 0.99
N GLU A 235 -27.54 45.41 0.78
CA GLU A 235 -27.65 46.57 1.66
C GLU A 235 -29.09 47.13 1.68
N GLU A 236 -29.73 47.31 0.51
CA GLU A 236 -31.13 47.75 0.47
C GLU A 236 -32.06 46.74 1.16
N LYS A 237 -31.80 45.44 1.01
CA LYS A 237 -32.54 44.39 1.69
C LYS A 237 -32.39 44.50 3.22
N GLN A 238 -31.16 44.65 3.73
CA GLN A 238 -30.90 44.84 5.16
C GLN A 238 -31.56 46.12 5.71
N HIS A 239 -31.53 47.22 4.96
CA HIS A 239 -32.21 48.46 5.34
C HIS A 239 -33.73 48.32 5.44
N LEU A 240 -34.35 47.48 4.59
CA LEU A 240 -35.79 47.20 4.64
C LEU A 240 -36.16 46.18 5.72
N GLU A 241 -35.28 45.21 6.00
CA GLU A 241 -35.51 44.18 7.03
C GLU A 241 -35.31 44.74 8.46
N ASN A 242 -34.46 45.76 8.64
CA ASN A 242 -34.18 46.42 9.93
C ASN A 242 -35.03 47.69 10.17
N LEU A 243 -36.19 47.80 9.53
CA LEU A 243 -37.11 48.93 9.69
C LEU A 243 -37.61 49.07 11.13
N SER A 244 -37.16 50.14 11.79
CA SER A 244 -37.76 50.70 13.01
C SER A 244 -38.63 51.90 12.62
N GLU A 245 -39.70 52.15 13.39
CA GLU A 245 -40.80 53.06 13.01
C GLU A 245 -40.40 54.54 12.77
N GLU A 246 -39.18 54.94 13.12
CA GLU A 246 -38.67 56.31 12.99
C GLU A 246 -37.65 56.52 11.83
N ASN A 247 -37.21 55.48 11.12
CA ASN A 247 -36.13 55.59 10.13
C ASN A 247 -36.63 55.66 8.67
N VAL A 248 -36.42 56.82 8.02
CA VAL A 248 -36.69 57.00 6.58
C VAL A 248 -35.68 56.20 5.74
N VAL A 249 -36.18 55.35 4.83
CA VAL A 249 -35.33 54.55 3.92
C VAL A 249 -34.67 55.44 2.85
N THR A 250 -33.46 55.91 3.14
CA THR A 250 -32.65 56.78 2.26
C THR A 250 -31.89 56.03 1.15
N PHE A 251 -31.82 54.70 1.22
CA PHE A 251 -31.15 53.86 0.22
C PHE A 251 -32.18 53.24 -0.74
N THR A 252 -32.12 53.61 -2.02
CA THR A 252 -33.16 53.29 -3.03
C THR A 252 -32.56 52.79 -4.35
N PHE A 253 -31.57 51.91 -4.24
CA PHE A 253 -30.81 51.37 -5.37
C PHE A 253 -31.71 50.69 -6.42
N THR A 254 -32.66 49.84 -6.00
CA THR A 254 -33.62 49.16 -6.90
C THR A 254 -34.41 50.13 -7.75
N GLN A 255 -34.84 51.27 -7.19
CA GLN A 255 -35.56 52.31 -7.93
C GLN A 255 -34.65 53.03 -8.93
N LYS A 256 -33.37 53.23 -8.60
CA LYS A 256 -32.39 53.88 -9.48
C LYS A 256 -32.01 52.99 -10.68
N ILE A 257 -31.68 51.72 -10.46
CA ILE A 257 -31.29 50.79 -11.57
C ILE A 257 -32.44 50.42 -12.52
N SER A 258 -33.69 50.73 -12.14
CA SER A 258 -34.89 50.52 -12.97
C SER A 258 -35.15 51.66 -13.97
N LYS A 259 -34.54 52.84 -13.77
CA LYS A 259 -34.74 54.00 -14.65
C LYS A 259 -33.90 53.85 -15.94
N PRO A 260 -34.43 54.19 -17.12
CA PRO A 260 -33.62 54.32 -18.34
C PRO A 260 -32.73 55.57 -18.26
N GLY A 261 -31.70 55.64 -19.12
CA GLY A 261 -30.83 56.81 -19.21
C GLY A 261 -31.56 58.07 -19.70
N GLU A 262 -31.12 59.24 -19.23
CA GLU A 262 -31.64 60.54 -19.70
C GLU A 262 -31.04 60.90 -21.07
N ALA A 263 -31.83 61.63 -21.88
CA ALA A 263 -31.44 62.03 -23.24
C ALA A 263 -30.15 62.89 -23.25
N PRO A 264 -29.26 62.77 -24.26
CA PRO A 264 -29.53 62.30 -25.62
C PRO A 264 -29.23 60.83 -25.91
N SER A 265 -28.61 60.09 -24.99
CA SER A 265 -28.37 58.65 -25.12
C SER A 265 -29.48 57.87 -24.43
N ASN A 266 -30.47 57.39 -25.19
CA ASN A 266 -31.53 56.49 -24.69
C ASN A 266 -30.95 55.09 -24.38
N SER A 267 -30.09 54.99 -23.37
CA SER A 267 -29.52 53.72 -22.92
C SER A 267 -30.56 52.89 -22.17
N PRO A 268 -30.56 51.55 -22.33
CA PRO A 268 -31.38 50.66 -21.53
C PRO A 268 -31.05 50.81 -20.03
N SER A 269 -32.04 50.59 -19.16
CA SER A 269 -31.81 50.58 -17.72
C SER A 269 -30.87 49.43 -17.33
N ILE A 270 -30.16 49.57 -16.21
CA ILE A 270 -29.27 48.51 -15.68
C ILE A 270 -30.04 47.19 -15.51
N LEU A 271 -31.31 47.25 -15.09
CA LEU A 271 -32.18 46.08 -15.02
C LEU A 271 -32.40 45.42 -16.39
N ALA A 272 -32.73 46.19 -17.44
CA ALA A 272 -32.95 45.66 -18.79
C ALA A 272 -31.67 45.09 -19.41
N MET A 273 -30.49 45.66 -19.10
CA MET A 273 -29.21 45.10 -19.49
C MET A 273 -28.95 43.74 -18.81
N LEU A 274 -29.21 43.61 -17.51
CA LEU A 274 -29.09 42.34 -16.77
C LEU A 274 -30.04 41.25 -17.31
N GLU A 275 -31.28 41.61 -17.64
CA GLU A 275 -32.26 40.69 -18.27
C GLU A 275 -31.81 40.24 -19.67
N THR A 276 -31.14 41.12 -20.43
CA THR A 276 -30.55 40.78 -21.73
C THR A 276 -29.36 39.84 -21.57
N LEU A 277 -28.42 40.17 -20.68
CA LEU A 277 -27.21 39.38 -20.41
C LEU A 277 -27.51 37.99 -19.82
N GLN A 278 -28.63 37.81 -19.10
CA GLN A 278 -29.06 36.49 -18.61
C GLN A 278 -29.25 35.45 -19.74
N ASN A 279 -29.59 35.92 -20.94
CA ASN A 279 -29.89 35.08 -22.10
C ASN A 279 -28.73 35.05 -23.13
N ALA A 280 -27.58 35.66 -22.81
CA ALA A 280 -26.43 35.75 -23.70
C ALA A 280 -25.58 34.45 -23.67
N PRO A 281 -25.44 33.72 -24.78
CA PRO A 281 -24.77 32.41 -24.80
C PRO A 281 -23.24 32.47 -24.59
N HIS A 282 -22.63 33.64 -24.74
CA HIS A 282 -21.20 33.84 -24.49
C HIS A 282 -20.88 34.15 -23.01
N LEU A 283 -21.90 34.25 -22.14
CA LEU A 283 -21.75 34.60 -20.71
C LEU A 283 -22.30 33.51 -19.75
N GLU A 284 -22.33 32.25 -20.18
CA GLU A 284 -22.83 31.13 -19.36
C GLU A 284 -22.17 31.04 -17.97
N VAL A 285 -20.91 31.48 -17.82
CA VAL A 285 -20.19 31.53 -16.53
C VAL A 285 -20.83 32.50 -15.52
N HIS A 286 -21.44 33.59 -15.98
CA HIS A 286 -22.04 34.63 -15.12
C HIS A 286 -23.57 34.54 -15.01
N LYS A 287 -24.22 33.75 -15.86
CA LYS A 287 -25.67 33.54 -15.94
C LYS A 287 -26.34 33.21 -14.60
N ASP A 288 -25.68 32.37 -13.80
CA ASP A 288 -26.09 31.98 -12.45
C ASP A 288 -26.07 33.18 -11.48
N MET A 289 -25.01 33.99 -11.50
CA MET A 289 -24.91 35.23 -10.71
C MET A 289 -25.97 36.26 -11.14
N ILE A 290 -26.19 36.44 -12.44
CA ILE A 290 -27.24 37.34 -12.98
C ILE A 290 -28.63 36.87 -12.55
N ARG A 291 -28.90 35.56 -12.58
CA ARG A 291 -30.14 34.96 -12.06
C ARG A 291 -30.33 35.24 -10.56
N TRP A 292 -29.27 35.13 -9.76
CA TRP A 292 -29.31 35.46 -8.35
C TRP A 292 -29.61 36.95 -8.10
N ILE A 293 -28.98 37.86 -8.85
CA ILE A 293 -29.22 39.32 -8.79
C ILE A 293 -30.70 39.63 -9.10
N LEU A 294 -31.24 39.14 -10.22
CA LEU A 294 -32.62 39.37 -10.63
C LEU A 294 -33.64 38.77 -9.64
N LYS A 295 -33.33 37.62 -9.03
CA LYS A 295 -34.16 37.02 -7.97
C LYS A 295 -34.16 37.88 -6.70
N THR A 296 -33.00 38.42 -6.32
CA THR A 296 -32.84 39.28 -5.12
C THR A 296 -33.55 40.61 -5.32
N PHE A 297 -33.40 41.24 -6.49
CA PHE A 297 -34.14 42.44 -6.90
C PHE A 297 -35.66 42.26 -6.77
N ASN A 298 -36.21 41.18 -7.34
CA ASN A 298 -37.64 40.87 -7.25
C ASN A 298 -38.11 40.57 -5.81
N THR A 299 -37.22 40.13 -4.92
CA THR A 299 -37.52 39.94 -3.49
C THR A 299 -37.63 41.29 -2.77
N ILE A 300 -36.69 42.20 -3.01
CA ILE A 300 -36.68 43.56 -2.44
C ILE A 300 -37.90 44.36 -2.91
N LYS A 301 -38.26 44.26 -4.19
CA LYS A 301 -39.46 44.88 -4.75
C LYS A 301 -40.73 44.45 -3.99
N LYS A 302 -40.90 43.15 -3.76
CA LYS A 302 -42.04 42.61 -2.98
C LYS A 302 -42.04 43.05 -1.53
N LEU A 303 -40.88 43.13 -0.88
CA LEU A 303 -40.78 43.65 0.49
C LEU A 303 -41.32 45.10 0.54
N ARG A 304 -40.84 45.97 -0.35
CA ARG A 304 -41.28 47.37 -0.45
C ARG A 304 -42.77 47.53 -0.79
N GLU A 305 -43.33 46.63 -1.60
CA GLU A 305 -44.76 46.56 -1.91
C GLU A 305 -45.58 46.09 -0.68
N SER A 306 -45.05 45.20 0.16
CA SER A 306 -45.73 44.76 1.39
C SER A 306 -45.71 45.80 2.52
N SER A 307 -44.62 46.58 2.64
CA SER A 307 -44.47 47.62 3.66
C SER A 307 -45.36 48.86 3.45
N SER A 308 -46.04 48.98 2.31
CA SER A 308 -46.75 50.20 1.90
C SER A 308 -48.29 50.09 1.94
N SER A 309 -48.85 49.10 2.65
CA SER A 309 -50.30 48.91 2.77
C SER A 309 -50.82 48.92 4.22
N SER A 310 -51.86 49.74 4.47
CA SER A 310 -52.63 49.86 5.72
C SER A 310 -53.99 50.53 5.41
N PRO A 311 -55.03 50.35 6.24
CA PRO A 311 -56.31 49.86 5.70
C PRO A 311 -57.45 50.87 5.60
N VAL A 312 -58.33 50.69 4.61
CA VAL A 312 -59.73 51.17 4.61
C VAL A 312 -60.64 50.09 4.03
N ALA A 313 -61.84 49.94 4.60
CA ALA A 313 -62.73 48.79 4.44
C ALA A 313 -63.81 48.96 3.35
N GLU A 314 -64.25 47.81 2.78
CA GLU A 314 -65.67 47.42 2.53
C GLU A 314 -66.55 48.27 1.57
N THR A 315 -67.64 47.80 0.94
CA THR A 315 -68.36 46.51 0.80
C THR A 315 -69.10 46.55 -0.58
N GLU A 316 -69.59 45.49 -1.24
CA GLU A 316 -69.53 44.02 -1.09
C GLU A 316 -69.71 43.37 -2.50
N GLY A 317 -69.83 42.03 -2.61
CA GLY A 317 -70.12 41.35 -3.89
C GLY A 317 -69.90 39.83 -3.88
N ASN A 318 -70.28 39.12 -2.80
CA ASN A 318 -70.11 37.67 -2.69
C ASN A 318 -70.95 36.88 -3.69
N ILE A 319 -70.33 36.01 -4.52
CA ILE A 319 -70.73 34.60 -4.75
C ILE A 319 -69.50 33.74 -5.15
N MET A 320 -69.25 32.65 -4.40
CA MET A 320 -68.44 31.44 -4.70
C MET A 320 -66.92 31.54 -4.99
N GLU A 321 -66.11 31.46 -3.92
CA GLU A 321 -64.84 30.71 -3.96
C GLU A 321 -65.10 29.21 -3.71
N GLU A 322 -64.95 28.34 -4.72
CA GLU A 322 -64.57 26.93 -4.49
C GLU A 322 -63.92 26.19 -5.69
N SER A 323 -63.46 26.89 -6.75
CA SER A 323 -62.93 26.20 -7.97
C SER A 323 -61.54 26.63 -8.46
N SER A 324 -60.82 27.49 -7.74
CA SER A 324 -59.49 27.99 -8.14
C SER A 324 -58.32 27.16 -7.57
N ARG A 325 -58.37 26.80 -6.28
CA ARG A 325 -57.27 26.08 -5.60
C ARG A 325 -57.05 24.65 -6.13
N ASP A 326 -58.11 23.99 -6.59
CA ASP A 326 -58.01 22.68 -7.23
C ASP A 326 -57.57 22.77 -8.71
N LYS A 327 -57.84 23.89 -9.41
CA LYS A 327 -57.32 24.10 -10.77
C LYS A 327 -55.80 24.27 -10.78
N ASP A 328 -55.24 25.06 -9.87
CA ASP A 328 -53.77 25.22 -9.78
C ASP A 328 -53.07 23.94 -9.29
N LYS A 329 -53.71 23.19 -8.38
CA LYS A 329 -53.20 21.89 -7.92
C LYS A 329 -53.30 20.83 -9.03
N ALA A 330 -54.40 20.79 -9.78
CA ALA A 330 -54.57 19.93 -10.95
C ALA A 330 -53.64 20.32 -12.10
N GLU A 331 -53.39 21.61 -12.34
CA GLU A 331 -52.47 22.05 -13.39
C GLU A 331 -51.01 21.82 -13.00
N ARG A 332 -50.61 22.02 -11.73
CA ARG A 332 -49.29 21.58 -11.25
C ARG A 332 -49.16 20.06 -11.32
N LYS A 333 -50.20 19.29 -10.98
CA LYS A 333 -50.18 17.83 -11.11
C LYS A 333 -50.13 17.38 -12.58
N ARG A 334 -50.82 18.08 -13.50
CA ARG A 334 -50.81 17.82 -14.95
C ARG A 334 -49.49 18.25 -15.60
N LYS A 335 -48.87 19.35 -15.17
CA LYS A 335 -47.52 19.77 -15.60
C LYS A 335 -46.45 18.84 -15.02
N ALA A 336 -46.59 18.38 -13.79
CA ALA A 336 -45.73 17.36 -13.20
C ALA A 336 -45.88 16.01 -13.93
N GLU A 337 -47.11 15.61 -14.28
CA GLU A 337 -47.37 14.36 -15.01
C GLU A 337 -46.89 14.44 -16.47
N ILE A 338 -47.08 15.57 -17.16
CA ILE A 338 -46.51 15.80 -18.50
C ILE A 338 -44.98 15.88 -18.43
N ALA A 339 -44.40 16.46 -17.38
CA ALA A 339 -42.96 16.46 -17.16
C ALA A 339 -42.43 15.06 -16.80
N ARG A 340 -43.20 14.24 -16.07
CA ARG A 340 -42.92 12.83 -15.79
C ARG A 340 -42.97 12.02 -17.07
N LEU A 341 -44.06 12.09 -17.83
CA LEU A 341 -44.22 11.45 -19.13
C LEU A 341 -43.19 11.94 -20.17
N ARG A 342 -42.73 13.21 -20.11
CA ARG A 342 -41.66 13.70 -20.97
C ARG A 342 -40.29 13.21 -20.52
N ARG A 343 -40.04 13.06 -19.21
CA ARG A 343 -38.84 12.42 -18.66
C ARG A 343 -38.84 10.91 -18.89
N GLU A 344 -39.98 10.23 -18.76
CA GLU A 344 -40.18 8.82 -19.13
C GLU A 344 -40.03 8.64 -20.63
N LYS A 345 -40.58 9.52 -21.48
CA LYS A 345 -40.38 9.42 -22.93
C LYS A 345 -38.96 9.76 -23.36
N ILE A 346 -38.26 10.66 -22.67
CA ILE A 346 -36.83 10.92 -22.89
C ILE A 346 -35.97 9.76 -22.37
N MET A 347 -36.27 9.19 -21.19
CA MET A 347 -35.57 8.00 -20.70
C MET A 347 -35.91 6.75 -21.51
N ALA A 348 -37.11 6.64 -22.07
CA ALA A 348 -37.49 5.58 -23.00
C ALA A 348 -36.82 5.79 -24.35
N GLN A 349 -36.74 7.01 -24.90
CA GLN A 349 -35.95 7.28 -26.10
C GLN A 349 -34.46 7.10 -25.87
N MET A 350 -33.92 7.49 -24.70
CA MET A 350 -32.52 7.24 -24.36
C MET A 350 -32.25 5.76 -24.11
N SER A 351 -33.17 5.03 -23.48
CA SER A 351 -33.07 3.57 -23.27
C SER A 351 -33.27 2.80 -24.56
N GLU A 352 -34.16 3.23 -25.45
CA GLU A 352 -34.40 2.62 -26.76
C GLU A 352 -33.27 2.96 -27.74
N MET A 353 -32.73 4.19 -27.70
CA MET A 353 -31.52 4.56 -28.44
C MET A 353 -30.27 3.89 -27.87
N GLN A 354 -30.14 3.72 -26.55
CA GLN A 354 -29.10 2.89 -25.93
C GLN A 354 -29.26 1.43 -26.34
N ARG A 355 -30.49 0.88 -26.35
CA ARG A 355 -30.74 -0.51 -26.75
C ARG A 355 -30.55 -0.73 -28.25
N HIS A 356 -30.82 0.28 -29.08
CA HIS A 356 -30.48 0.30 -30.50
C HIS A 356 -28.96 0.34 -30.68
N PHE A 357 -28.29 1.25 -29.97
CA PHE A 357 -26.82 1.37 -29.96
C PHE A 357 -26.14 0.08 -29.48
N ILE A 358 -26.67 -0.58 -28.44
CA ILE A 358 -26.20 -1.88 -27.92
C ILE A 358 -26.52 -3.03 -28.90
N ASN A 359 -27.62 -2.97 -29.66
CA ASN A 359 -27.94 -3.97 -30.68
C ASN A 359 -27.17 -3.79 -32.01
N GLU A 360 -26.87 -2.55 -32.41
CA GLU A 360 -26.05 -2.26 -33.60
C GLU A 360 -24.58 -2.49 -33.33
N ASN A 361 -24.08 -2.06 -32.17
CA ASN A 361 -22.71 -2.32 -31.72
C ASN A 361 -22.65 -3.60 -30.88
N LYS A 362 -23.51 -4.58 -31.15
CA LYS A 362 -23.63 -5.77 -30.28
C LYS A 362 -22.35 -6.58 -30.24
N GLU A 363 -21.61 -6.67 -31.34
CA GLU A 363 -20.30 -7.33 -31.37
C GLU A 363 -19.24 -6.54 -30.59
N LEU A 364 -19.29 -5.21 -30.62
CA LEU A 364 -18.40 -4.35 -29.83
C LEU A 364 -18.74 -4.37 -28.34
N PHE A 365 -20.02 -4.35 -27.96
CA PHE A 365 -20.43 -4.53 -26.57
C PHE A 365 -20.24 -5.97 -26.09
N GLN A 366 -20.33 -6.97 -26.97
CA GLN A 366 -19.94 -8.33 -26.63
C GLN A 366 -18.43 -8.37 -26.40
N GLN A 367 -17.59 -7.76 -27.25
CA GLN A 367 -16.15 -7.62 -26.99
C GLN A 367 -15.85 -6.85 -25.70
N THR A 368 -16.55 -5.74 -25.40
CA THR A 368 -16.32 -4.98 -24.16
C THR A 368 -16.91 -5.68 -22.92
N LEU A 369 -17.95 -6.53 -23.06
CA LEU A 369 -18.44 -7.39 -21.99
C LEU A 369 -17.54 -8.61 -21.80
N ASP A 370 -17.00 -9.20 -22.86
CA ASP A 370 -16.00 -10.26 -22.81
C ASP A 370 -14.67 -9.71 -22.23
N GLU A 371 -14.32 -8.44 -22.49
CA GLU A 371 -13.19 -7.69 -21.88
C GLU A 371 -13.47 -7.27 -20.43
N LEU A 372 -14.70 -6.90 -20.06
CA LEU A 372 -15.08 -6.59 -18.67
C LEU A 372 -15.25 -7.86 -17.84
N ASP A 373 -15.74 -8.95 -18.42
CA ASP A 373 -15.78 -10.26 -17.80
C ASP A 373 -14.37 -10.85 -17.70
N THR A 374 -13.45 -10.62 -18.65
CA THR A 374 -12.02 -10.99 -18.46
C THR A 374 -11.25 -10.06 -17.51
N SER A 375 -11.71 -8.84 -17.23
CA SER A 375 -11.05 -7.91 -16.29
C SER A 375 -11.71 -7.77 -14.92
N THR A 376 -12.95 -8.27 -14.73
CA THR A 376 -13.61 -8.39 -13.41
C THR A 376 -14.05 -9.81 -13.03
N SER A 377 -13.96 -10.79 -13.93
CA SER A 377 -13.99 -12.24 -13.63
C SER A 377 -12.58 -12.86 -13.72
N GLY A 378 -11.60 -12.19 -13.11
CA GLY A 378 -10.28 -12.78 -12.81
C GLY A 378 -10.33 -13.85 -11.70
N VAL A 379 -11.50 -14.10 -11.11
CA VAL A 379 -11.78 -15.34 -10.39
C VAL A 379 -12.03 -16.42 -11.43
N HIS A 380 -11.05 -17.29 -11.65
CA HIS A 380 -11.17 -18.43 -12.57
C HIS A 380 -12.20 -19.46 -12.08
N GLU A 381 -13.50 -19.22 -12.35
CA GLU A 381 -14.50 -20.30 -12.46
C GLU A 381 -14.29 -21.10 -13.77
N ASN A 382 -13.10 -21.70 -13.87
CA ASN A 382 -12.85 -22.89 -14.68
C ASN A 382 -12.12 -23.92 -13.80
N SER A 383 -12.60 -24.09 -12.57
CA SER A 383 -12.48 -25.41 -11.94
C SER A 383 -13.19 -26.39 -12.87
N PRO A 384 -12.59 -27.54 -13.23
CA PRO A 384 -13.39 -28.65 -13.72
C PRO A 384 -14.47 -28.94 -12.66
N VAL A 385 -15.61 -29.50 -13.07
CA VAL A 385 -16.60 -30.01 -12.12
C VAL A 385 -15.97 -31.21 -11.42
N ILE A 386 -15.18 -30.94 -10.37
CA ILE A 386 -14.70 -31.95 -9.45
C ILE A 386 -15.93 -32.32 -8.63
N SER A 387 -16.30 -33.60 -8.74
CA SER A 387 -17.31 -34.23 -7.88
C SER A 387 -16.96 -34.00 -6.40
N ASP A 388 -17.90 -34.31 -5.48
CA ASP A 388 -17.72 -34.25 -4.00
C ASP A 388 -16.60 -35.19 -3.44
N ALA A 389 -15.65 -35.60 -4.27
CA ALA A 389 -14.45 -36.31 -3.90
C ALA A 389 -13.49 -35.39 -3.12
N LYS A 390 -13.21 -35.81 -1.88
CA LYS A 390 -12.16 -35.29 -0.99
C LYS A 390 -10.85 -35.04 -1.76
N LEU A 391 -10.42 -33.78 -1.82
CA LEU A 391 -9.17 -33.39 -2.50
C LEU A 391 -7.95 -33.74 -1.63
N THR A 392 -6.92 -34.30 -2.28
CA THR A 392 -5.71 -34.81 -1.63
C THR A 392 -4.49 -34.34 -2.41
N ALA A 393 -3.58 -33.60 -1.77
CA ALA A 393 -2.41 -33.01 -2.42
C ALA A 393 -1.16 -33.91 -2.44
N LEU A 394 -1.13 -34.98 -1.65
CA LEU A 394 0.08 -35.78 -1.41
C LEU A 394 -0.20 -37.28 -1.38
N GLY A 395 0.73 -38.08 -1.91
CA GLY A 395 0.69 -39.55 -1.85
C GLY A 395 0.19 -40.22 -3.14
N PRO A 396 0.05 -41.56 -3.14
CA PRO A 396 -0.38 -42.31 -4.33
C PRO A 396 -1.83 -42.00 -4.72
N GLU A 397 -2.69 -41.68 -3.74
CA GLU A 397 -4.09 -41.26 -3.94
C GLU A 397 -4.24 -39.75 -4.17
N GLN A 398 -3.17 -39.06 -4.59
CA GLN A 398 -3.22 -37.64 -4.93
C GLN A 398 -4.27 -37.39 -6.03
N THR A 399 -5.09 -36.35 -5.84
CA THR A 399 -6.11 -35.97 -6.82
C THR A 399 -5.47 -35.59 -8.15
N ARG A 400 -5.84 -36.30 -9.22
CA ARG A 400 -5.38 -36.02 -10.59
C ARG A 400 -6.18 -34.84 -11.15
N VAL A 401 -5.51 -33.71 -11.32
CA VAL A 401 -6.08 -32.49 -11.93
C VAL A 401 -5.70 -32.47 -13.42
N ALA A 402 -6.66 -32.15 -14.28
CA ALA A 402 -6.37 -31.89 -15.69
C ALA A 402 -5.64 -30.54 -15.80
N GLU A 403 -4.45 -30.52 -16.40
CA GLU A 403 -3.65 -29.30 -16.51
C GLU A 403 -4.40 -28.22 -17.32
N PRO A 404 -4.71 -27.05 -16.73
CA PRO A 404 -5.31 -25.95 -17.47
C PRO A 404 -4.27 -25.38 -18.45
N ARG A 405 -4.73 -24.95 -19.63
CA ARG A 405 -3.87 -24.33 -20.63
C ARG A 405 -3.45 -22.93 -20.16
N GLN A 406 -2.31 -22.83 -19.50
CA GLN A 406 -1.78 -21.57 -18.97
C GLN A 406 -1.22 -20.72 -20.12
N VAL A 407 -2.03 -19.80 -20.65
CA VAL A 407 -1.62 -18.76 -21.60
C VAL A 407 -1.34 -17.48 -20.81
N VAL A 408 -0.21 -16.83 -21.08
CA VAL A 408 0.25 -15.61 -20.40
C VAL A 408 0.72 -14.58 -21.41
N MET A 409 0.50 -13.30 -21.13
CA MET A 409 0.88 -12.18 -21.99
C MET A 409 2.16 -11.51 -21.51
N CYS A 410 3.08 -11.22 -22.44
CA CYS A 410 4.33 -10.52 -22.15
C CYS A 410 4.10 -9.00 -22.05
N ILE A 411 4.34 -8.37 -20.89
CA ILE A 411 4.12 -6.92 -20.71
C ILE A 411 4.96 -6.01 -21.63
N LEU A 412 6.01 -6.53 -22.27
CA LEU A 412 6.93 -5.77 -23.12
C LEU A 412 6.64 -5.85 -24.63
N CYS A 413 6.07 -6.95 -25.12
CA CYS A 413 5.70 -7.11 -26.55
C CYS A 413 4.22 -7.37 -26.78
N GLN A 414 3.42 -7.56 -25.73
CA GLN A 414 1.98 -7.84 -25.75
C GLN A 414 1.59 -9.14 -26.50
N GLU A 415 2.58 -9.99 -26.79
CA GLU A 415 2.36 -11.33 -27.35
C GLU A 415 1.92 -12.30 -26.24
N GLU A 416 0.95 -13.15 -26.54
CA GLU A 416 0.51 -14.25 -25.69
C GLU A 416 1.30 -15.53 -25.99
N GLN A 417 1.66 -16.28 -24.94
CA GLN A 417 2.34 -17.57 -25.05
C GLN A 417 1.75 -18.60 -24.07
N GLU A 418 1.52 -19.83 -24.55
CA GLU A 418 1.20 -20.99 -23.73
C GLU A 418 2.47 -21.50 -23.02
N VAL A 419 2.45 -21.64 -21.70
CA VAL A 419 3.61 -22.08 -20.88
C VAL A 419 3.81 -23.60 -21.03
N LYS A 420 4.90 -24.02 -21.68
CA LYS A 420 5.27 -25.44 -21.86
C LYS A 420 6.76 -25.68 -21.67
N VAL A 421 7.13 -26.93 -21.37
CA VAL A 421 8.53 -27.34 -21.18
C VAL A 421 9.42 -27.12 -22.41
N ASP A 422 8.87 -27.19 -23.61
CA ASP A 422 9.53 -26.99 -24.90
C ASP A 422 9.39 -25.57 -25.45
N SER A 423 8.57 -24.72 -24.82
CA SER A 423 8.35 -23.32 -25.22
C SER A 423 9.55 -22.42 -24.88
N ARG A 424 9.51 -21.17 -25.37
CA ARG A 424 10.49 -20.14 -24.97
C ARG A 424 10.23 -19.74 -23.52
N ALA A 425 11.28 -19.47 -22.76
CA ALA A 425 11.14 -19.07 -21.37
C ALA A 425 10.31 -17.79 -21.19
N MET A 426 9.25 -17.89 -20.39
CA MET A 426 8.55 -16.77 -19.77
C MET A 426 9.06 -16.59 -18.34
N VAL A 427 9.16 -15.36 -17.86
CA VAL A 427 9.74 -15.02 -16.57
C VAL A 427 8.95 -13.94 -15.82
N LEU A 428 8.89 -14.04 -14.49
CA LEU A 428 8.36 -13.02 -13.57
C LEU A 428 9.49 -12.14 -13.04
N ALA A 429 9.30 -10.82 -12.99
CA ALA A 429 10.23 -9.94 -12.28
C ALA A 429 10.23 -10.22 -10.76
N ALA A 430 11.41 -10.38 -10.16
CA ALA A 430 11.55 -10.80 -8.77
C ALA A 430 12.68 -10.09 -8.03
N PHE A 431 12.54 -10.00 -6.71
CA PHE A 431 13.52 -9.43 -5.79
C PHE A 431 13.89 -10.44 -4.71
N ILE A 432 15.13 -10.92 -4.75
CA ILE A 432 15.73 -11.76 -3.70
C ILE A 432 16.41 -10.85 -2.69
N GLN A 433 16.19 -11.09 -1.40
CA GLN A 433 16.90 -10.41 -0.32
C GLN A 433 17.14 -11.33 0.88
N ARG A 434 18.18 -11.04 1.65
CA ARG A 434 18.43 -11.70 2.95
C ARG A 434 17.50 -11.11 4.01
N SER A 435 17.10 -11.93 4.98
CA SER A 435 16.14 -11.52 6.00
C SER A 435 16.40 -12.14 7.38
N THR A 436 16.15 -11.34 8.41
CA THR A 436 16.14 -11.75 9.82
C THR A 436 14.73 -11.64 10.43
N VAL A 437 13.68 -11.58 9.60
CA VAL A 437 12.28 -11.46 10.07
C VAL A 437 11.91 -12.63 10.98
N LEU A 438 12.29 -13.86 10.63
CA LEU A 438 12.03 -15.07 11.43
C LEU A 438 13.09 -15.38 12.52
N SER A 439 14.16 -14.57 12.63
CA SER A 439 15.27 -14.78 13.56
C SER A 439 14.84 -14.69 15.03
N LYS A 440 15.19 -15.69 15.86
CA LYS A 440 14.97 -15.63 17.32
C LYS A 440 16.16 -15.07 18.09
N ASN A 441 17.38 -15.22 17.58
CA ASN A 441 18.59 -14.68 18.16
C ASN A 441 19.30 -13.72 17.19
N ARG A 442 18.96 -12.42 17.30
CA ARG A 442 19.56 -11.33 16.50
C ARG A 442 21.04 -11.05 16.81
N ASN A 443 21.60 -11.66 17.85
CA ASN A 443 23.00 -11.49 18.24
C ASN A 443 23.93 -12.54 17.58
N LYS A 444 23.38 -13.56 16.91
CA LYS A 444 24.19 -14.50 16.12
C LYS A 444 24.71 -13.82 14.86
N ILE A 445 26.00 -13.46 14.89
CA ILE A 445 26.74 -12.99 13.72
C ILE A 445 26.64 -14.05 12.62
N THR A 446 26.39 -13.60 11.39
CA THR A 446 26.34 -14.50 10.23
C THR A 446 27.71 -15.14 10.01
N PRO A 447 27.80 -16.48 9.93
CA PRO A 447 29.08 -17.16 9.73
C PRO A 447 29.76 -16.74 8.42
N ASP A 448 31.07 -16.97 8.36
CA ASP A 448 31.93 -16.73 7.20
C ASP A 448 31.26 -17.21 5.89
N PRO A 449 30.90 -16.30 4.95
CA PRO A 449 30.22 -16.63 3.70
C PRO A 449 30.90 -17.73 2.87
N GLU A 450 32.23 -17.81 2.92
CA GLU A 450 32.98 -18.79 2.14
C GLU A 450 32.89 -20.19 2.76
N LYS A 451 32.81 -20.28 4.10
CA LYS A 451 32.87 -21.53 4.87
C LYS A 451 31.51 -22.03 5.38
N TYR A 452 30.46 -21.22 5.27
CA TYR A 452 29.12 -21.61 5.71
C TYR A 452 28.55 -22.72 4.82
N ASP A 453 28.10 -23.80 5.45
CA ASP A 453 27.32 -24.87 4.83
C ASP A 453 25.82 -24.64 5.13
N PRO A 454 25.02 -24.25 4.12
CA PRO A 454 23.58 -24.02 4.29
C PRO A 454 22.73 -25.30 4.33
N LEU A 455 23.32 -26.51 4.22
CA LEU A 455 22.58 -27.77 4.06
C LEU A 455 21.55 -28.03 5.17
N PHE A 456 21.88 -27.67 6.42
CA PHE A 456 20.96 -27.77 7.55
C PHE A 456 20.63 -26.37 8.08
N MET A 457 19.39 -25.94 7.85
CA MET A 457 18.88 -24.71 8.44
C MET A 457 18.56 -24.90 9.92
N HIS A 458 19.06 -24.03 10.80
CA HIS A 458 18.81 -24.10 12.24
C HIS A 458 17.44 -23.47 12.62
N PRO A 459 16.64 -24.05 13.54
CA PRO A 459 15.28 -23.57 13.94
C PRO A 459 15.15 -22.10 14.37
N ASP A 460 16.27 -21.47 14.71
CA ASP A 460 16.39 -20.05 15.02
C ASP A 460 16.08 -19.16 13.81
N LEU A 461 16.35 -19.64 12.59
CA LEU A 461 16.23 -18.90 11.32
C LEU A 461 16.93 -17.52 11.36
N SER A 462 18.16 -17.50 11.90
CA SER A 462 18.92 -16.28 12.20
C SER A 462 19.10 -15.37 10.98
N CYS A 463 19.32 -15.96 9.80
CA CYS A 463 19.25 -15.32 8.50
C CYS A 463 18.71 -16.32 7.46
N GLY A 464 17.71 -15.93 6.68
CA GLY A 464 17.24 -16.68 5.52
C GLY A 464 17.24 -15.84 4.23
N THR A 465 16.78 -16.45 3.14
CA THR A 465 16.69 -15.81 1.81
C THR A 465 15.23 -15.73 1.39
N HIS A 466 14.69 -14.53 1.25
CA HIS A 466 13.29 -14.28 0.85
C HIS A 466 13.23 -13.86 -0.62
N THR A 467 12.29 -14.42 -1.38
CA THR A 467 12.00 -14.01 -2.75
C THR A 467 10.61 -13.36 -2.82
N GLY A 468 10.53 -12.13 -3.31
CA GLY A 468 9.25 -11.47 -3.66
C GLY A 468 9.13 -11.26 -5.17
N SER A 469 7.91 -11.05 -5.66
CA SER A 469 7.62 -10.68 -7.05
C SER A 469 6.51 -9.62 -7.12
N CYS A 470 6.51 -8.83 -8.19
CA CYS A 470 5.41 -7.92 -8.52
C CYS A 470 4.30 -8.57 -9.37
N GLY A 471 4.46 -9.82 -9.82
CA GLY A 471 3.47 -10.55 -10.64
C GLY A 471 3.55 -10.29 -12.15
N HIS A 472 4.44 -9.40 -12.62
CA HIS A 472 4.50 -9.05 -14.05
C HIS A 472 5.38 -9.99 -14.88
N ILE A 473 4.80 -10.52 -15.96
CA ILE A 473 5.37 -11.58 -16.81
C ILE A 473 5.97 -11.00 -18.10
N MET A 474 7.15 -11.50 -18.48
CA MET A 474 7.89 -11.12 -19.69
C MET A 474 8.45 -12.36 -20.40
N HIS A 475 8.64 -12.31 -21.72
CA HIS A 475 9.57 -13.23 -22.37
C HIS A 475 11.00 -13.00 -21.83
N ALA A 476 11.76 -14.06 -21.57
CA ALA A 476 13.15 -13.96 -21.11
C ALA A 476 14.01 -13.06 -22.01
N HIS A 477 13.87 -13.20 -23.33
CA HIS A 477 14.58 -12.35 -24.30
C HIS A 477 14.13 -10.88 -24.29
N CYS A 478 12.86 -10.60 -24.02
CA CYS A 478 12.36 -9.22 -23.88
C CYS A 478 12.91 -8.58 -22.60
N TRP A 479 12.91 -9.32 -21.49
CA TRP A 479 13.55 -8.89 -20.25
C TRP A 479 15.05 -8.63 -20.43
N GLN A 480 15.80 -9.56 -21.05
CA GLN A 480 17.23 -9.38 -21.29
C GLN A 480 17.52 -8.10 -22.06
N ARG A 481 16.83 -7.88 -23.18
CA ARG A 481 16.96 -6.64 -23.99
C ARG A 481 16.60 -5.37 -23.23
N TYR A 482 15.62 -5.44 -22.32
CA TYR A 482 15.27 -4.32 -21.45
C TYR A 482 16.39 -4.06 -20.43
N PHE A 483 16.88 -5.10 -19.75
CA PHE A 483 17.93 -5.00 -18.74
C PHE A 483 19.25 -4.50 -19.34
N ASP A 484 19.66 -5.01 -20.50
CA ASP A 484 20.83 -4.52 -21.25
C ASP A 484 20.70 -3.02 -21.57
N ALA A 485 19.49 -2.57 -21.95
CA ALA A 485 19.22 -1.16 -22.24
C ALA A 485 19.24 -0.27 -20.99
N VAL A 486 18.76 -0.78 -19.83
CA VAL A 486 18.88 -0.11 -18.52
C VAL A 486 20.35 0.03 -18.13
N GLN A 487 21.13 -1.06 -18.22
CA GLN A 487 22.56 -1.05 -17.91
C GLN A 487 23.34 -0.08 -18.81
N ALA A 488 23.10 -0.11 -20.12
CA ALA A 488 23.71 0.83 -21.05
C ALA A 488 23.26 2.29 -20.84
N LYS A 489 22.06 2.53 -20.29
CA LYS A 489 21.59 3.88 -19.90
C LYS A 489 22.34 4.37 -18.66
N GLU A 490 22.52 3.54 -17.65
CA GLU A 490 23.15 3.93 -16.39
C GLU A 490 24.67 4.14 -16.51
N GLN A 491 25.38 3.28 -17.25
CA GLN A 491 26.80 3.48 -17.58
C GLN A 491 27.06 4.83 -18.27
N ARG A 492 26.13 5.30 -19.12
CA ARG A 492 26.21 6.63 -19.77
C ARG A 492 25.86 7.78 -18.83
N ARG A 493 25.11 7.52 -17.74
CA ARG A 493 24.70 8.52 -16.75
C ARG A 493 25.80 8.78 -15.72
N GLN A 494 26.46 7.74 -15.21
CA GLN A 494 27.64 7.85 -14.32
C GLN A 494 28.70 8.81 -14.90
N GLN A 495 28.86 8.83 -16.23
CA GLN A 495 29.81 9.70 -16.95
C GLN A 495 29.36 11.17 -17.09
N ARG A 496 28.10 11.53 -16.78
CA ARG A 496 27.53 12.85 -17.11
C ARG A 496 26.89 13.60 -15.94
N LEU A 497 26.26 12.92 -14.98
CA LEU A 497 25.58 13.53 -13.83
C LEU A 497 25.62 12.61 -12.59
N ARG A 498 26.14 13.12 -11.45
CA ARG A 498 26.11 12.44 -10.14
C ARG A 498 24.75 12.50 -9.44
N VAL A 499 23.68 12.12 -10.14
CA VAL A 499 22.36 11.89 -9.49
C VAL A 499 22.28 10.40 -9.20
N HIS A 500 22.16 10.01 -7.93
CA HIS A 500 21.98 8.60 -7.54
C HIS A 500 20.68 8.03 -8.15
N THR A 501 20.73 6.76 -8.57
CA THR A 501 19.55 5.94 -8.90
C THR A 501 18.95 5.32 -7.65
N SER A 502 17.66 4.97 -7.72
CA SER A 502 16.94 4.16 -6.72
C SER A 502 17.38 2.68 -6.70
N TYR A 503 18.03 2.23 -7.77
CA TYR A 503 18.51 0.86 -8.00
C TYR A 503 20.00 0.83 -8.38
N ASP A 504 20.65 -0.28 -8.07
CA ASP A 504 22.06 -0.56 -8.30
C ASP A 504 22.24 -1.66 -9.35
N VAL A 505 22.64 -1.23 -10.55
CA VAL A 505 22.86 -2.11 -11.71
C VAL A 505 24.05 -3.06 -11.52
N GLU A 506 25.05 -2.71 -10.72
CA GLU A 506 26.20 -3.58 -10.43
C GLU A 506 25.79 -4.78 -9.56
N ASN A 507 24.83 -4.55 -8.66
CA ASN A 507 24.18 -5.62 -7.91
C ASN A 507 23.17 -6.44 -8.72
N GLY A 508 22.81 -6.00 -9.94
CA GLY A 508 21.85 -6.64 -10.83
C GLY A 508 20.43 -6.10 -10.69
N GLU A 509 20.25 -4.97 -9.98
CA GLU A 509 18.94 -4.40 -9.73
C GLU A 509 18.40 -3.59 -10.91
N PHE A 510 17.09 -3.63 -11.08
CA PHE A 510 16.32 -2.90 -12.08
C PHE A 510 14.90 -2.63 -11.56
N LEU A 511 14.17 -1.72 -12.20
CA LEU A 511 12.76 -1.47 -11.91
C LEU A 511 11.89 -2.26 -12.87
N CYS A 512 10.75 -2.78 -12.41
CA CYS A 512 9.79 -3.43 -13.30
C CYS A 512 9.27 -2.44 -14.36
N PRO A 513 9.27 -2.77 -15.67
CA PRO A 513 8.86 -1.84 -16.73
C PRO A 513 7.42 -1.29 -16.63
N LEU A 514 6.53 -1.98 -15.89
CA LEU A 514 5.10 -1.61 -15.80
C LEU A 514 4.70 -0.99 -14.45
N CYS A 515 5.31 -1.40 -13.34
CA CYS A 515 4.92 -0.99 -11.99
C CYS A 515 6.04 -0.36 -11.16
N GLU A 516 7.22 -0.18 -11.77
CA GLU A 516 8.42 0.45 -11.17
C GLU A 516 8.96 -0.24 -9.89
N CYS A 517 8.34 -1.34 -9.44
CA CYS A 517 8.83 -2.14 -8.30
C CYS A 517 10.27 -2.64 -8.51
N LEU A 518 11.11 -2.44 -7.50
CA LEU A 518 12.51 -2.90 -7.48
C LEU A 518 12.59 -4.43 -7.63
N SER A 519 13.44 -4.88 -8.54
CA SER A 519 13.71 -6.29 -8.86
C SER A 519 15.23 -6.49 -9.03
N ASN A 520 15.74 -7.70 -8.84
CA ASN A 520 17.16 -8.01 -9.02
C ASN A 520 17.42 -9.35 -9.72
N THR A 521 16.37 -10.05 -10.14
CA THR A 521 16.42 -11.27 -10.94
C THR A 521 15.03 -11.54 -11.56
N VAL A 522 14.88 -12.69 -12.23
CA VAL A 522 13.60 -13.13 -12.81
C VAL A 522 13.35 -14.62 -12.57
N ILE A 523 12.15 -15.01 -12.16
CA ILE A 523 11.76 -16.41 -11.91
C ILE A 523 11.16 -16.99 -13.20
N PRO A 524 11.63 -18.13 -13.75
CA PRO A 524 10.98 -18.76 -14.89
C PRO A 524 9.61 -19.35 -14.52
N LEU A 525 8.60 -19.12 -15.37
CA LEU A 525 7.31 -19.79 -15.28
C LEU A 525 7.44 -21.20 -15.84
N LEU A 526 6.91 -22.18 -15.08
CA LEU A 526 6.99 -23.60 -15.42
C LEU A 526 5.61 -24.27 -15.20
N PRO A 527 5.25 -25.29 -15.98
CA PRO A 527 4.16 -26.20 -15.63
C PRO A 527 4.51 -27.02 -14.37
N PRO A 528 3.55 -27.70 -13.72
CA PRO A 528 3.80 -28.55 -12.54
C PRO A 528 4.89 -29.60 -12.82
N PRO A 529 6.08 -29.49 -12.21
CA PRO A 529 7.26 -30.24 -12.67
C PRO A 529 7.17 -31.74 -12.37
N ARG A 530 6.35 -32.16 -11.40
CA ARG A 530 6.21 -33.57 -10.97
C ARG A 530 5.60 -34.47 -12.05
N VAL A 531 4.71 -33.94 -12.89
CA VAL A 531 4.07 -34.67 -14.00
C VAL A 531 5.10 -35.21 -15.00
N LEU A 532 6.23 -34.52 -15.16
CA LEU A 532 7.30 -34.87 -16.10
C LEU A 532 8.16 -36.07 -15.66
N PHE A 533 8.13 -36.42 -14.36
CA PHE A 533 9.02 -37.43 -13.77
C PHE A 533 8.28 -38.70 -13.33
N ASN A 534 6.95 -38.70 -13.27
CA ASN A 534 6.16 -39.89 -12.98
C ASN A 534 6.29 -40.94 -14.09
N ARG A 535 6.77 -42.14 -13.74
CA ARG A 535 6.87 -43.30 -14.63
C ARG A 535 6.03 -44.44 -14.10
N LEU A 536 4.97 -44.79 -14.85
CA LEU A 536 4.17 -46.03 -14.76
C LEU A 536 3.96 -46.58 -13.33
N ASP A 537 2.88 -46.16 -12.68
CA ASP A 537 2.47 -46.71 -11.39
C ASP A 537 2.13 -48.20 -11.51
N PHE A 538 2.78 -49.05 -10.71
CA PHE A 538 2.36 -50.45 -10.49
C PHE A 538 1.49 -50.55 -9.23
N SER A 539 0.59 -51.53 -9.19
CA SER A 539 -0.50 -51.64 -8.21
C SER A 539 -0.11 -52.03 -6.77
N GLY A 540 1.19 -52.03 -6.44
CA GLY A 540 1.70 -52.35 -5.11
C GLY A 540 2.74 -51.32 -4.67
N GLN A 541 2.29 -50.27 -3.98
CA GLN A 541 3.19 -49.26 -3.42
C GLN A 541 3.76 -49.74 -2.07
N PRO A 542 5.06 -49.59 -1.80
CA PRO A 542 5.69 -50.08 -0.56
C PRO A 542 5.24 -49.28 0.66
N ASN A 543 5.09 -49.96 1.80
CA ASN A 543 4.93 -49.28 3.08
C ASN A 543 6.22 -48.55 3.49
N LEU A 544 6.13 -47.65 4.48
CA LEU A 544 7.25 -46.81 4.92
C LEU A 544 8.48 -47.67 5.31
N THR A 545 8.25 -48.74 6.05
CA THR A 545 9.29 -49.69 6.49
C THR A 545 10.05 -50.33 5.32
N GLN A 546 9.36 -50.76 4.27
CA GLN A 546 9.96 -51.32 3.06
C GLN A 546 10.68 -50.23 2.25
N TRP A 547 10.06 -49.07 2.09
CA TRP A 547 10.62 -47.94 1.35
C TRP A 547 11.94 -47.44 1.96
N ILE A 548 12.01 -47.27 3.29
CA ILE A 548 13.25 -46.90 4.00
C ILE A 548 14.36 -47.92 3.73
N LYS A 549 14.05 -49.23 3.74
CA LYS A 549 15.03 -50.29 3.46
C LYS A 549 15.55 -50.18 2.02
N THR A 550 14.68 -50.02 1.04
CA THR A 550 15.07 -49.85 -0.38
C THR A 550 15.95 -48.62 -0.59
N VAL A 551 15.51 -47.45 -0.11
CA VAL A 551 16.27 -46.20 -0.25
C VAL A 551 17.61 -46.26 0.50
N SER A 552 17.65 -46.90 1.67
CA SER A 552 18.90 -47.11 2.41
C SER A 552 19.90 -48.00 1.66
N GLN A 553 19.41 -49.01 0.91
CA GLN A 553 20.26 -49.83 0.06
C GLN A 553 20.74 -49.06 -1.19
N GLN A 554 19.88 -48.26 -1.81
CA GLN A 554 20.26 -47.37 -2.93
C GLN A 554 21.35 -46.37 -2.51
N ILE A 555 21.22 -45.73 -1.34
CA ILE A 555 22.23 -44.83 -0.76
C ILE A 555 23.54 -45.58 -0.49
N LYS A 556 23.49 -46.81 0.07
CA LYS A 556 24.68 -47.65 0.28
C LYS A 556 25.39 -47.97 -1.04
N ALA A 557 24.65 -48.29 -2.10
CA ALA A 557 25.21 -48.53 -3.43
C ALA A 557 25.89 -47.27 -4.02
N LEU A 558 25.21 -46.11 -3.98
CA LEU A 558 25.78 -44.83 -4.44
C LEU A 558 27.05 -44.44 -3.67
N HIS A 559 27.10 -44.70 -2.36
CA HIS A 559 28.31 -44.48 -1.54
C HIS A 559 29.46 -45.42 -1.92
N LEU A 560 29.20 -46.68 -2.26
CA LEU A 560 30.23 -47.63 -2.66
C LEU A 560 30.84 -47.26 -4.00
N LEU A 561 30.02 -47.00 -5.03
CA LEU A 561 30.47 -46.63 -6.37
C LEU A 561 31.36 -45.38 -6.37
N ARG A 562 30.96 -44.32 -5.63
CA ARG A 562 31.77 -43.10 -5.50
C ARG A 562 33.12 -43.30 -4.80
N ASN A 563 33.18 -44.23 -3.84
CA ASN A 563 34.46 -44.54 -3.17
C ASN A 563 35.41 -45.28 -4.13
N GLU A 564 34.88 -46.08 -5.06
CA GLU A 564 35.68 -46.73 -6.10
C GLU A 564 36.16 -45.75 -7.17
N ASP A 565 35.34 -44.79 -7.61
CA ASP A 565 35.80 -43.68 -8.48
C ASP A 565 36.97 -42.91 -7.84
N SER A 566 36.85 -42.61 -6.54
CA SER A 566 37.88 -41.87 -5.79
C SER A 566 39.18 -42.68 -5.65
N ALA A 567 39.08 -44.00 -5.45
CA ALA A 567 40.22 -44.91 -5.38
C ALA A 567 40.87 -45.15 -6.75
N MET A 568 40.07 -45.28 -7.82
CA MET A 568 40.53 -45.38 -9.20
C MET A 568 41.36 -44.16 -9.61
N ILE A 569 40.86 -42.94 -9.34
CA ILE A 569 41.59 -41.70 -9.60
C ILE A 569 42.92 -41.67 -8.82
N TYR A 570 42.93 -42.09 -7.56
CA TYR A 570 44.15 -42.14 -6.75
C TYR A 570 45.19 -43.14 -7.31
N CYS A 571 44.75 -44.33 -7.74
CA CYS A 571 45.62 -45.31 -8.41
C CYS A 571 46.16 -44.79 -9.76
N PHE A 572 45.33 -44.08 -10.54
CA PHE A 572 45.71 -43.57 -11.86
C PHE A 572 46.78 -42.47 -11.80
N PHE A 573 46.77 -41.64 -10.74
CA PHE A 573 47.76 -40.57 -10.53
C PHE A 573 49.00 -41.00 -9.72
N PHE A 574 48.90 -41.97 -8.80
CA PHE A 574 49.99 -42.31 -7.86
C PHE A 574 50.56 -43.74 -7.99
N GLY A 575 50.20 -44.48 -9.05
CA GLY A 575 51.05 -45.56 -9.58
C GLY A 575 51.43 -46.66 -8.59
N SER A 576 50.47 -47.16 -7.80
CA SER A 576 50.68 -48.28 -6.87
C SER A 576 49.76 -49.45 -7.22
N GLY A 577 50.26 -50.38 -8.03
CA GLY A 577 49.53 -51.60 -8.37
C GLY A 577 49.54 -52.59 -7.19
N HIS A 578 48.37 -52.83 -6.58
CA HIS A 578 48.13 -53.96 -5.69
C HIS A 578 46.87 -54.71 -6.13
N SER A 579 47.02 -56.01 -6.38
CA SER A 579 46.04 -56.88 -7.06
C SER A 579 44.92 -57.39 -6.13
N GLY A 580 44.41 -56.54 -5.23
CA GLY A 580 43.39 -56.89 -4.24
C GLY A 580 41.94 -56.56 -4.64
N HIS A 581 41.70 -56.05 -5.85
CA HIS A 581 40.41 -55.44 -6.22
C HIS A 581 39.32 -56.40 -6.72
N SER A 582 39.61 -57.68 -6.99
CA SER A 582 38.64 -58.57 -7.66
C SER A 582 37.53 -59.11 -6.75
N GLU A 583 37.71 -59.16 -5.42
CA GLU A 583 36.73 -59.82 -4.52
C GLU A 583 35.56 -58.91 -4.11
N LYS A 584 35.62 -57.59 -4.37
CA LYS A 584 34.54 -56.65 -3.99
C LYS A 584 33.48 -56.46 -5.05
N MET A 585 33.80 -56.60 -6.34
CA MET A 585 32.80 -56.48 -7.41
C MET A 585 31.74 -57.59 -7.35
N ASP A 586 32.13 -58.82 -7.00
CA ASP A 586 31.21 -59.97 -6.93
C ASP A 586 30.22 -59.91 -5.75
N GLN A 587 30.32 -58.92 -4.85
CA GLN A 587 29.42 -58.75 -3.70
C GLN A 587 28.53 -57.50 -3.78
N LEU A 588 28.60 -56.69 -4.84
CA LEU A 588 27.77 -55.49 -4.98
C LEU A 588 26.34 -55.83 -5.44
N GLN A 589 25.52 -56.38 -4.55
CA GLN A 589 24.09 -56.59 -4.79
C GLN A 589 23.37 -55.23 -4.91
N LEU A 590 23.18 -54.76 -6.14
CA LEU A 590 22.34 -53.61 -6.44
C LEU A 590 20.87 -53.93 -6.11
N PRO A 591 20.10 -52.97 -5.55
CA PRO A 591 18.67 -53.13 -5.35
C PRO A 591 17.94 -53.44 -6.66
N GLU A 592 16.91 -54.29 -6.61
CA GLU A 592 16.13 -54.66 -7.78
C GLU A 592 15.52 -53.41 -8.45
N GLY A 593 15.77 -53.24 -9.74
CA GLY A 593 15.34 -52.07 -10.51
C GLY A 593 16.24 -50.82 -10.41
N PHE A 594 17.21 -50.75 -9.51
CA PHE A 594 18.07 -49.56 -9.38
C PHE A 594 19.19 -49.51 -10.44
N ARG A 595 19.36 -48.36 -11.11
CA ARG A 595 20.29 -48.16 -12.23
C ARG A 595 21.17 -46.90 -12.02
N PRO A 596 22.26 -46.97 -11.24
CA PRO A 596 23.07 -45.81 -10.86
C PRO A 596 23.77 -45.10 -12.04
N ASP A 597 23.97 -45.80 -13.17
CA ASP A 597 24.55 -45.21 -14.39
C ASP A 597 23.53 -44.42 -15.24
N PHE A 598 22.23 -44.50 -14.92
CA PHE A 598 21.19 -43.85 -15.71
C PHE A 598 21.25 -42.33 -15.53
N LYS A 599 21.39 -41.61 -16.65
CA LYS A 599 21.32 -40.14 -16.71
C LYS A 599 20.06 -39.71 -17.44
N LEU A 600 19.19 -38.98 -16.76
CA LEU A 600 17.98 -38.43 -17.33
C LEU A 600 18.32 -37.26 -18.27
N LYS A 601 17.72 -37.23 -19.47
CA LYS A 601 17.78 -36.04 -20.33
C LYS A 601 16.88 -34.95 -19.75
N ASN A 602 17.42 -33.75 -19.52
CA ASN A 602 16.65 -32.60 -19.05
C ASN A 602 15.49 -32.30 -20.03
N PRO A 603 14.23 -32.19 -19.57
CA PRO A 603 13.05 -32.03 -20.42
C PRO A 603 12.80 -30.60 -20.92
N TYR A 604 13.47 -29.60 -20.36
CA TYR A 604 13.22 -28.19 -20.64
C TYR A 604 13.98 -27.68 -21.89
N SER A 605 13.44 -26.65 -22.53
CA SER A 605 14.13 -25.91 -23.61
C SER A 605 15.40 -25.21 -23.09
N GLU A 606 16.38 -24.96 -23.96
CA GLU A 606 17.64 -24.31 -23.54
C GLU A 606 17.38 -22.94 -22.89
N SER A 607 16.45 -22.14 -23.44
CA SER A 607 16.07 -20.84 -22.85
C SER A 607 15.51 -20.96 -21.43
N ILE A 608 14.83 -22.07 -21.10
CA ILE A 608 14.34 -22.32 -19.74
C ILE A 608 15.50 -22.73 -18.83
N LYS A 609 16.44 -23.56 -19.31
CA LYS A 609 17.63 -23.92 -18.54
C LYS A 609 18.49 -22.71 -18.20
N GLU A 610 18.72 -21.80 -19.15
CA GLU A 610 19.42 -20.54 -18.93
C GLU A 610 18.77 -19.72 -17.80
N MET A 611 17.43 -19.62 -17.76
CA MET A 611 16.72 -18.92 -16.69
C MET A 611 16.70 -19.69 -15.36
N LEU A 612 16.67 -21.04 -15.38
CA LEU A 612 16.86 -21.87 -14.19
C LEU A 612 18.23 -21.61 -13.55
N THR A 613 19.27 -21.51 -14.37
CA THR A 613 20.62 -21.22 -13.89
C THR A 613 20.72 -19.78 -13.40
N THR A 614 20.23 -18.79 -14.17
CA THR A 614 20.27 -17.36 -13.82
C THR A 614 19.63 -17.08 -12.45
N PHE A 615 18.43 -17.61 -12.19
CA PHE A 615 17.76 -17.40 -10.90
C PHE A 615 18.47 -18.17 -9.76
N GLY A 616 18.98 -19.38 -10.03
CA GLY A 616 19.77 -20.13 -9.05
C GLY A 616 21.04 -19.41 -8.62
N THR A 617 21.83 -18.95 -9.60
CA THR A 617 23.05 -18.15 -9.40
C THR A 617 22.75 -16.85 -8.65
N ALA A 618 21.64 -16.17 -8.95
CA ALA A 618 21.20 -14.98 -8.20
C ALA A 618 20.83 -15.31 -6.74
N THR A 619 20.10 -16.40 -6.50
CA THR A 619 19.73 -16.86 -5.15
C THR A 619 20.96 -17.19 -4.31
N TYR A 620 21.95 -17.85 -4.92
CA TYR A 620 23.24 -18.15 -4.31
C TYR A 620 24.05 -16.87 -3.99
N LYS A 621 24.24 -15.98 -4.97
CA LYS A 621 24.94 -14.69 -4.82
C LYS A 621 24.37 -13.88 -3.66
N VAL A 622 23.06 -13.63 -3.67
CA VAL A 622 22.38 -12.79 -2.68
C VAL A 622 22.31 -13.46 -1.32
N GLY A 623 21.92 -14.74 -1.27
CA GLY A 623 21.67 -15.46 -0.02
C GLY A 623 22.94 -15.65 0.81
N LEU A 624 24.07 -15.97 0.18
CA LEU A 624 25.35 -16.13 0.88
C LEU A 624 26.17 -14.83 0.97
N LYS A 625 25.94 -13.83 0.11
CA LYS A 625 26.84 -12.67 -0.13
C LYS A 625 28.22 -13.11 -0.62
N VAL A 626 28.24 -13.83 -1.74
CA VAL A 626 29.46 -14.30 -2.41
C VAL A 626 29.40 -13.98 -3.90
N HIS A 627 30.54 -14.06 -4.60
CA HIS A 627 30.55 -13.93 -6.05
C HIS A 627 29.73 -15.06 -6.72
N PRO A 628 29.03 -14.77 -7.83
CA PRO A 628 28.22 -15.77 -8.53
C PRO A 628 29.08 -16.95 -9.00
N ASN A 629 28.64 -18.16 -8.70
CA ASN A 629 29.23 -19.41 -9.17
C ASN A 629 28.13 -20.44 -9.37
N GLU A 630 27.92 -20.85 -10.61
CA GLU A 630 26.77 -21.69 -11.02
C GLU A 630 27.03 -23.19 -10.72
N GLU A 631 28.30 -23.57 -10.63
CA GLU A 631 28.77 -24.94 -10.37
C GLU A 631 28.96 -25.23 -8.87
N ASP A 632 28.74 -24.25 -7.98
CA ASP A 632 28.88 -24.46 -6.53
C ASP A 632 27.81 -25.44 -6.02
N PRO A 633 28.17 -26.50 -5.28
CA PRO A 633 27.20 -27.47 -4.78
C PRO A 633 26.12 -26.85 -3.87
N ARG A 634 26.32 -25.64 -3.32
CA ARG A 634 25.35 -24.95 -2.46
C ARG A 634 24.24 -24.24 -3.24
N VAL A 635 24.37 -24.00 -4.55
CA VAL A 635 23.34 -23.33 -5.36
C VAL A 635 21.95 -23.96 -5.19
N PRO A 636 21.74 -25.28 -5.35
CA PRO A 636 20.44 -25.90 -5.14
C PRO A 636 19.93 -25.77 -3.69
N ILE A 637 20.82 -25.83 -2.69
CA ILE A 637 20.44 -25.64 -1.28
C ILE A 637 19.88 -24.24 -1.05
N MET A 638 20.52 -23.21 -1.60
CA MET A 638 20.05 -21.83 -1.48
C MET A 638 18.69 -21.62 -2.17
N CYS A 639 18.44 -22.32 -3.28
CA CYS A 639 17.15 -22.32 -3.98
C CYS A 639 16.03 -22.95 -3.14
N TRP A 640 16.27 -24.15 -2.59
CA TRP A 640 15.30 -24.84 -1.72
C TRP A 640 15.06 -24.06 -0.42
N GLY A 641 16.12 -23.51 0.17
CA GLY A 641 16.05 -22.63 1.34
C GLY A 641 15.26 -21.35 1.07
N SER A 642 15.38 -20.74 -0.12
CA SER A 642 14.59 -19.55 -0.44
C SER A 642 13.10 -19.86 -0.61
N CYS A 643 12.77 -20.99 -1.23
CA CYS A 643 11.39 -21.50 -1.29
C CYS A 643 10.83 -21.74 0.12
N ALA A 644 11.54 -22.49 0.96
CA ALA A 644 11.12 -22.81 2.32
C ALA A 644 10.93 -21.57 3.20
N TYR A 645 11.90 -20.65 3.21
CA TYR A 645 11.83 -19.43 4.01
C TYR A 645 10.69 -18.51 3.56
N THR A 646 10.50 -18.34 2.24
CA THR A 646 9.43 -17.49 1.68
C THR A 646 8.04 -18.04 2.07
N ILE A 647 7.82 -19.36 1.99
CA ILE A 647 6.58 -20.00 2.45
C ILE A 647 6.37 -19.79 3.95
N GLN A 648 7.39 -20.00 4.79
CA GLN A 648 7.29 -19.76 6.24
C GLN A 648 6.97 -18.30 6.58
N THR A 649 7.53 -17.33 5.86
CA THR A 649 7.21 -15.91 6.09
C THR A 649 5.77 -15.57 5.71
N ILE A 650 5.24 -16.14 4.62
CA ILE A 650 3.86 -15.88 4.19
C ILE A 650 2.85 -16.57 5.11
N GLU A 651 3.09 -17.83 5.49
CA GLU A 651 2.28 -18.55 6.49
C GLU A 651 2.18 -17.75 7.79
N ARG A 652 3.32 -17.24 8.27
CA ARG A 652 3.43 -16.44 9.50
C ARG A 652 2.63 -15.15 9.43
N ILE A 653 2.64 -14.44 8.30
CA ILE A 653 1.86 -13.21 8.08
C ILE A 653 0.35 -13.53 8.08
N LEU A 654 -0.06 -14.63 7.43
CA LEU A 654 -1.46 -15.06 7.45
C LEU A 654 -1.92 -15.43 8.87
N ALA A 655 -1.07 -16.13 9.64
CA ALA A 655 -1.37 -16.47 11.04
C ALA A 655 -1.46 -15.22 11.94
N ASP A 656 -0.54 -14.25 11.79
CA ASP A 656 -0.55 -12.98 12.56
C ASP A 656 -1.76 -12.07 12.22
N GLU A 657 -2.34 -12.23 11.03
CA GLU A 657 -3.56 -11.50 10.60
C GLU A 657 -4.87 -12.29 10.82
N ASP A 658 -4.81 -13.48 11.44
CA ASP A 658 -5.92 -14.44 11.59
C ASP A 658 -6.63 -14.74 10.26
N LYS A 659 -5.85 -15.00 9.21
CA LYS A 659 -6.33 -15.30 7.86
C LYS A 659 -6.25 -16.79 7.51
N PRO A 660 -7.20 -17.29 6.70
CA PRO A 660 -7.13 -18.64 6.15
C PRO A 660 -5.91 -18.77 5.25
N LEU A 661 -5.45 -20.01 5.08
CA LEU A 661 -4.21 -20.32 4.37
C LEU A 661 -4.31 -20.03 2.87
N PHE A 662 -5.49 -20.23 2.29
CA PHE A 662 -5.81 -20.02 0.89
C PHE A 662 -6.93 -18.97 0.74
N GLY A 663 -7.13 -18.45 -0.47
CA GLY A 663 -8.21 -17.50 -0.79
C GLY A 663 -8.00 -16.04 -0.34
N ASN A 664 -7.06 -15.76 0.56
CA ASN A 664 -6.73 -14.41 1.05
C ASN A 664 -5.32 -13.91 0.66
N LEU A 665 -4.62 -14.64 -0.21
CA LEU A 665 -3.33 -14.23 -0.76
C LEU A 665 -3.54 -13.24 -1.94
N PRO A 666 -2.82 -12.11 -1.98
CA PRO A 666 -2.78 -11.24 -3.17
C PRO A 666 -2.19 -12.01 -4.36
N CYS A 667 -2.72 -11.81 -5.58
CA CYS A 667 -2.27 -12.51 -6.79
C CYS A 667 -0.74 -12.50 -6.97
N ARG A 668 -0.08 -11.35 -6.78
CA ARG A 668 1.39 -11.23 -6.84
C ARG A 668 2.17 -12.16 -5.91
N GLN A 669 1.60 -12.56 -4.77
CA GLN A 669 2.19 -13.53 -3.85
C GLN A 669 1.91 -14.97 -4.28
N ASP A 670 0.71 -15.24 -4.82
CA ASP A 670 0.32 -16.55 -5.35
C ASP A 670 1.12 -16.93 -6.60
N ASP A 671 1.27 -15.99 -7.55
CA ASP A 671 2.14 -16.13 -8.75
C ASP A 671 3.60 -16.38 -8.37
N CYS A 672 4.07 -15.66 -7.33
CA CYS A 672 5.42 -15.78 -6.80
C CYS A 672 5.65 -17.16 -6.17
N LEU A 673 4.74 -17.64 -5.31
CA LEU A 673 4.84 -18.94 -4.66
C LEU A 673 4.71 -20.09 -5.67
N THR A 674 3.79 -19.98 -6.62
CA THR A 674 3.63 -20.93 -7.73
C THR A 674 4.94 -21.06 -8.51
N SER A 675 5.49 -19.94 -8.98
CA SER A 675 6.68 -19.95 -9.83
C SER A 675 7.94 -20.34 -9.06
N LEU A 676 8.12 -19.86 -7.83
CA LEU A 676 9.26 -20.19 -6.97
C LEU A 676 9.28 -21.68 -6.58
N THR A 677 8.13 -22.26 -6.23
CA THR A 677 8.04 -23.68 -5.85
C THR A 677 8.33 -24.59 -7.04
N ARG A 678 7.75 -24.28 -8.21
CA ARG A 678 8.01 -25.04 -9.44
C ARG A 678 9.46 -24.86 -9.93
N PHE A 679 10.01 -23.65 -9.85
CA PHE A 679 11.44 -23.39 -10.09
C PHE A 679 12.32 -24.27 -9.20
N ALA A 680 12.11 -24.25 -7.88
CA ALA A 680 12.96 -24.96 -6.93
C ALA A 680 12.92 -26.49 -7.16
N ALA A 681 11.77 -27.01 -7.60
CA ALA A 681 11.59 -28.40 -7.98
C ALA A 681 12.13 -28.78 -9.36
N ALA A 682 12.32 -27.83 -10.27
CA ALA A 682 12.95 -28.05 -11.57
C ALA A 682 14.48 -27.88 -11.53
N HIS A 683 15.01 -27.07 -10.61
CA HIS A 683 16.39 -26.61 -10.62
C HIS A 683 17.43 -27.75 -10.50
N TRP A 684 17.13 -28.87 -9.84
CA TRP A 684 18.03 -30.03 -9.78
C TRP A 684 18.42 -30.59 -11.17
N THR A 685 17.59 -30.33 -12.19
CA THR A 685 17.84 -30.77 -13.58
C THR A 685 18.94 -29.97 -14.30
N VAL A 686 19.35 -28.82 -13.76
CA VAL A 686 20.51 -28.04 -14.24
C VAL A 686 21.69 -28.07 -13.25
N SER A 687 21.51 -28.62 -12.05
CA SER A 687 22.59 -28.86 -11.08
C SER A 687 23.37 -30.16 -11.36
N SER A 688 24.57 -30.28 -10.78
CA SER A 688 25.30 -31.57 -10.76
C SER A 688 24.49 -32.65 -10.03
N LEU A 689 24.00 -33.66 -10.76
CA LEU A 689 23.25 -34.80 -10.22
C LEU A 689 23.95 -35.40 -8.99
N SER A 690 25.27 -35.59 -9.08
CA SER A 690 26.08 -36.18 -8.01
C SER A 690 26.16 -35.30 -6.74
N ALA A 691 25.94 -33.99 -6.86
CA ALA A 691 25.84 -33.08 -5.73
C ALA A 691 24.46 -33.16 -5.08
N VAL A 692 23.39 -33.11 -5.87
CA VAL A 692 22.00 -33.25 -5.38
C VAL A 692 21.80 -34.59 -4.67
N GLN A 693 22.32 -35.69 -5.23
CA GLN A 693 22.30 -37.01 -4.59
C GLN A 693 23.07 -37.01 -3.26
N ARG A 694 24.24 -36.35 -3.17
CA ARG A 694 25.01 -36.23 -1.92
C ARG A 694 24.17 -35.51 -0.85
N HIS A 695 23.51 -34.42 -1.23
CA HIS A 695 22.66 -33.65 -0.34
C HIS A 695 21.50 -34.48 0.19
N PHE A 696 20.77 -35.19 -0.68
CA PHE A 696 19.71 -36.11 -0.26
C PHE A 696 20.22 -37.17 0.73
N CYS A 697 21.35 -37.83 0.43
CA CYS A 697 21.93 -38.84 1.32
C CYS A 697 22.26 -38.28 2.71
N THR A 698 22.83 -37.08 2.78
CA THR A 698 23.20 -36.42 4.05
C THR A 698 21.96 -35.95 4.82
N LEU A 699 20.98 -35.35 4.13
CA LEU A 699 19.72 -34.91 4.72
C LEU A 699 18.93 -36.10 5.30
N LEU A 700 18.76 -37.18 4.53
CA LEU A 700 18.02 -38.36 5.00
C LEU A 700 18.73 -39.03 6.18
N ALA A 701 20.07 -39.04 6.20
CA ALA A 701 20.85 -39.61 7.30
C ALA A 701 20.68 -38.87 8.64
N SER A 702 20.18 -37.64 8.64
CA SER A 702 19.80 -36.93 9.88
C SER A 702 18.53 -37.49 10.54
N LEU A 703 17.66 -38.13 9.75
CA LEU A 703 16.43 -38.79 10.20
C LEU A 703 16.60 -40.29 10.36
N VAL A 704 17.29 -40.94 9.42
CA VAL A 704 17.52 -42.39 9.37
C VAL A 704 19.03 -42.65 9.52
N PRO A 705 19.53 -42.92 10.73
CA PRO A 705 20.95 -43.08 11.00
C PRO A 705 21.58 -44.20 10.15
N ASN A 706 22.80 -43.95 9.67
CA ASN A 706 23.58 -44.91 8.89
C ASN A 706 25.03 -44.93 9.43
N GLU A 707 25.66 -46.10 9.47
CA GLU A 707 26.89 -46.41 10.23
C GLU A 707 28.13 -45.55 9.91
N LYS A 708 28.08 -44.71 8.86
CA LYS A 708 29.25 -44.04 8.28
C LYS A 708 29.23 -42.50 8.34
N ASN A 709 28.16 -41.88 8.82
CA ASN A 709 28.05 -40.42 8.84
C ASN A 709 28.43 -39.86 10.21
N GLY A 710 29.59 -39.19 10.29
CA GLY A 710 30.03 -38.47 11.50
C GLY A 710 29.29 -37.15 11.71
N ASN A 711 29.32 -36.63 12.95
CA ASN A 711 28.82 -35.32 13.42
C ASN A 711 27.74 -34.62 12.56
N LEU A 712 26.61 -35.29 12.35
CA LEU A 712 25.40 -34.64 11.85
C LEU A 712 24.73 -33.81 12.96
N PRO A 713 24.03 -32.71 12.63
CA PRO A 713 23.22 -31.97 13.61
C PRO A 713 22.12 -32.87 14.20
N CYS A 714 21.76 -32.65 15.47
CA CYS A 714 20.67 -33.38 16.09
C CYS A 714 19.31 -32.81 15.69
N ILE A 715 18.21 -33.53 15.93
CA ILE A 715 16.86 -33.07 15.56
C ILE A 715 16.43 -31.75 16.21
N LEU A 716 17.09 -31.31 17.31
CA LEU A 716 16.82 -30.00 17.93
C LEU A 716 17.51 -28.84 17.21
N ASP A 717 18.47 -29.13 16.33
CA ASP A 717 19.29 -28.16 15.60
C ASP A 717 18.88 -28.01 14.12
N ILE A 718 17.77 -28.64 13.70
CA ILE A 718 17.27 -28.65 12.32
C ILE A 718 15.82 -28.10 12.22
N ASP A 719 15.60 -27.12 11.35
CA ASP A 719 14.26 -26.64 10.96
C ASP A 719 13.58 -27.69 10.06
N MET A 720 12.56 -28.35 10.60
CA MET A 720 11.93 -29.51 9.95
C MET A 720 11.24 -29.15 8.62
N PHE A 721 10.79 -27.91 8.42
CA PHE A 721 10.20 -27.52 7.15
C PHE A 721 11.26 -27.30 6.05
N HIS A 722 12.39 -26.66 6.36
CA HIS A 722 13.53 -26.60 5.44
C HIS A 722 14.05 -28.00 5.09
N LEU A 723 14.09 -28.92 6.06
CA LEU A 723 14.45 -30.32 5.84
C LEU A 723 13.45 -31.03 4.91
N LEU A 724 12.14 -30.85 5.13
CA LEU A 724 11.09 -31.39 4.27
C LEU A 724 11.26 -30.94 2.81
N VAL A 725 11.33 -29.63 2.59
CA VAL A 725 11.47 -29.05 1.25
C VAL A 725 12.76 -29.57 0.60
N SER A 726 13.89 -29.55 1.30
CA SER A 726 15.16 -30.01 0.73
C SER A 726 15.16 -31.51 0.41
N LEU A 727 14.55 -32.36 1.24
CA LEU A 727 14.39 -33.79 0.97
C LEU A 727 13.49 -34.05 -0.25
N VAL A 728 12.28 -33.48 -0.26
CA VAL A 728 11.31 -33.65 -1.34
C VAL A 728 11.84 -33.13 -2.67
N LEU A 729 12.57 -32.00 -2.69
CA LEU A 729 13.12 -31.41 -3.91
C LEU A 729 14.41 -32.09 -4.40
N SER A 730 15.15 -32.81 -3.53
CA SER A 730 16.33 -33.59 -3.93
C SER A 730 16.04 -35.05 -4.25
N PHE A 731 14.94 -35.63 -3.73
CA PHE A 731 14.55 -37.02 -3.97
C PHE A 731 14.42 -37.42 -5.46
N PRO A 732 13.92 -36.57 -6.38
CA PRO A 732 13.91 -36.89 -7.82
C PRO A 732 15.27 -37.29 -8.41
N ALA A 733 16.39 -36.80 -7.86
CA ALA A 733 17.74 -37.16 -8.30
C ALA A 733 18.17 -38.60 -7.92
N ILE A 734 17.51 -39.21 -6.94
CA ILE A 734 17.64 -40.63 -6.62
C ILE A 734 16.60 -41.41 -7.41
N HIS A 735 15.34 -40.97 -7.35
CA HIS A 735 14.21 -41.65 -7.98
C HIS A 735 14.33 -41.77 -9.51
N CYS A 736 14.98 -40.82 -10.20
CA CYS A 736 15.17 -40.93 -11.65
C CYS A 736 16.03 -42.14 -12.08
N GLN A 737 16.75 -42.76 -11.14
CA GLN A 737 17.56 -43.96 -11.32
C GLN A 737 16.86 -45.23 -10.82
N ASP A 738 15.65 -45.12 -10.27
CA ASP A 738 14.84 -46.22 -9.77
C ASP A 738 13.83 -46.70 -10.83
N PHE A 739 13.82 -48.00 -11.11
CA PHE A 739 12.89 -48.66 -12.03
C PHE A 739 12.09 -49.78 -11.33
N SER A 740 12.05 -49.79 -9.99
CA SER A 740 11.31 -50.77 -9.19
C SER A 740 9.77 -50.61 -9.22
N GLY A 741 9.25 -49.49 -9.74
CA GLY A 741 7.81 -49.23 -9.88
C GLY A 741 7.15 -48.48 -8.70
N VAL A 742 7.95 -48.04 -7.72
CA VAL A 742 7.52 -47.10 -6.67
C VAL A 742 7.21 -45.75 -7.31
N SER A 743 6.07 -45.12 -6.99
CA SER A 743 5.75 -43.79 -7.52
C SER A 743 6.51 -42.68 -6.78
N LEU A 744 6.78 -41.57 -7.46
CA LEU A 744 7.41 -40.39 -6.85
C LEU A 744 6.57 -39.85 -5.69
N GLY A 745 5.24 -39.83 -5.85
CA GLY A 745 4.29 -39.39 -4.82
C GLY A 745 4.29 -40.27 -3.56
N THR A 746 4.54 -41.57 -3.68
CA THR A 746 4.76 -42.46 -2.52
C THR A 746 6.03 -42.07 -1.75
N GLY A 747 7.11 -41.73 -2.45
CA GLY A 747 8.34 -41.26 -1.80
C GLY A 747 8.18 -39.90 -1.13
N ASP A 748 7.49 -38.96 -1.79
CA ASP A 748 7.19 -37.64 -1.21
C ASP A 748 6.33 -37.76 0.06
N LEU A 749 5.35 -38.68 0.09
CA LEU A 749 4.54 -39.00 1.27
C LEU A 749 5.38 -39.62 2.41
N HIS A 750 6.24 -40.59 2.10
CA HIS A 750 7.08 -41.24 3.11
C HIS A 750 8.11 -40.28 3.72
N LEU A 751 8.70 -39.40 2.91
CA LEU A 751 9.55 -38.30 3.39
C LEU A 751 8.77 -37.34 4.30
N PHE A 752 7.56 -36.96 3.90
CA PHE A 752 6.69 -36.11 4.70
C PHE A 752 6.31 -36.75 6.05
N HIS A 753 5.95 -38.04 6.06
CA HIS A 753 5.69 -38.78 7.30
C HIS A 753 6.91 -38.82 8.22
N LEU A 754 8.10 -39.12 7.69
CA LEU A 754 9.34 -39.16 8.48
C LEU A 754 9.66 -37.80 9.13
N VAL A 755 9.57 -36.71 8.36
CA VAL A 755 9.82 -35.35 8.88
C VAL A 755 8.73 -34.94 9.87
N THR A 756 7.46 -35.27 9.61
CA THR A 756 6.35 -35.00 10.53
C THR A 756 6.55 -35.70 11.87
N MET A 757 6.93 -36.98 11.85
CA MET A 757 7.24 -37.73 13.08
C MET A 757 8.44 -37.15 13.82
N ALA A 758 9.53 -36.83 13.12
CA ALA A 758 10.70 -36.19 13.74
C ALA A 758 10.35 -34.82 14.35
N HIS A 759 9.45 -34.05 13.73
CA HIS A 759 8.95 -32.79 14.25
C HIS A 759 8.04 -32.97 15.47
N ILE A 760 7.18 -34.00 15.49
CA ILE A 760 6.40 -34.37 16.70
C ILE A 760 7.35 -34.66 17.87
N ILE A 761 8.42 -35.44 17.65
CA ILE A 761 9.42 -35.70 18.70
C ILE A 761 10.15 -34.42 19.11
N GLN A 762 10.53 -33.54 18.16
CA GLN A 762 11.14 -32.24 18.43
C GLN A 762 10.26 -31.34 19.31
N ILE A 763 8.94 -31.30 19.05
CA ILE A 763 7.97 -30.54 19.85
C ILE A 763 7.85 -31.15 21.26
N LEU A 764 7.68 -32.47 21.38
CA LEU A 764 7.52 -33.15 22.67
C LEU A 764 8.78 -33.04 23.56
N LEU A 765 9.98 -33.10 22.96
CA LEU A 765 11.24 -32.88 23.68
C LEU A 765 11.41 -31.45 24.18
N THR A 766 10.86 -30.46 23.48
CA THR A 766 11.02 -29.02 23.80
C THR A 766 9.82 -28.39 24.50
N SER A 767 8.77 -29.18 24.79
CA SER A 767 7.56 -28.70 25.45
C SER A 767 7.81 -28.41 26.94
N SER A 768 7.45 -27.19 27.37
CA SER A 768 7.50 -26.77 28.77
C SER A 768 6.08 -26.49 29.27
N THR A 769 5.56 -27.34 30.14
CA THR A 769 4.27 -27.12 30.83
C THR A 769 4.49 -26.29 32.09
N GLU A 770 4.29 -24.98 32.00
CA GLU A 770 3.91 -24.19 33.19
C GLU A 770 2.42 -24.41 33.44
N GLU A 771 2.05 -24.87 34.63
CA GLU A 771 0.67 -25.19 35.03
C GLU A 771 -0.16 -23.92 35.30
N ASN A 772 -0.42 -23.13 34.26
CA ASN A 772 -1.18 -21.89 34.33
C ASN A 772 -2.61 -22.06 33.76
N GLY A 773 -3.57 -22.43 34.62
CA GLY A 773 -5.02 -22.27 34.36
C GLY A 773 -5.87 -23.54 34.52
N MET A 774 -6.97 -23.44 35.30
CA MET A 774 -7.87 -24.55 35.66
C MET A 774 -9.01 -24.81 34.65
N ASP A 775 -8.75 -24.79 33.34
CA ASP A 775 -9.78 -25.04 32.32
C ASP A 775 -9.55 -26.36 31.59
N GLN A 776 -9.88 -27.46 32.28
CA GLN A 776 -9.92 -28.80 31.71
C GLN A 776 -11.33 -29.11 31.22
N GLU A 777 -11.55 -29.08 29.90
CA GLU A 777 -12.80 -29.59 29.33
C GLU A 777 -12.86 -31.12 29.54
N ASN A 778 -13.96 -31.62 30.10
CA ASN A 778 -14.10 -33.00 30.60
C ASN A 778 -14.31 -34.04 29.48
N THR A 779 -13.38 -34.12 28.53
CA THR A 779 -13.37 -35.10 27.43
C THR A 779 -11.99 -35.69 27.24
N ASN A 780 -11.69 -36.82 27.89
CA ASN A 780 -10.50 -37.62 27.58
C ASN A 780 -10.60 -38.14 26.13
N SER A 781 -9.97 -37.45 25.18
CA SER A 781 -9.98 -37.87 23.78
C SER A 781 -8.98 -39.00 23.52
N GLU A 782 -9.15 -39.74 22.41
CA GLU A 782 -8.23 -40.82 22.05
C GLU A 782 -6.81 -40.28 21.72
N GLU A 783 -6.74 -39.08 21.16
CA GLU A 783 -5.50 -38.36 20.87
C GLU A 783 -4.72 -38.03 22.15
N GLU A 784 -5.37 -37.56 23.21
CA GLU A 784 -4.72 -37.23 24.48
C GLU A 784 -4.05 -38.46 25.12
N LEU A 785 -4.75 -39.60 25.13
CA LEU A 785 -4.22 -40.86 25.65
C LEU A 785 -3.04 -41.36 24.81
N ALA A 786 -3.13 -41.24 23.49
CA ALA A 786 -2.10 -41.71 22.58
C ALA A 786 -0.82 -40.83 22.65
N VAL A 787 -0.97 -39.50 22.73
CA VAL A 787 0.17 -38.58 22.92
C VAL A 787 0.82 -38.78 24.28
N LEU A 788 0.04 -38.99 25.35
CA LEU A 788 0.58 -39.33 26.67
C LEU A 788 1.35 -40.67 26.66
N THR A 789 0.91 -41.64 25.87
CA THR A 789 1.60 -42.92 25.69
C THR A 789 2.93 -42.75 24.96
N LEU A 790 2.96 -41.96 23.87
CA LEU A 790 4.19 -41.61 23.16
C LEU A 790 5.17 -40.82 24.06
N TYR A 791 4.67 -39.90 24.88
CA TYR A 791 5.50 -39.14 25.83
C TYR A 791 6.14 -40.05 26.88
N LYS A 792 5.39 -41.01 27.44
CA LYS A 792 5.94 -42.02 28.38
C LYS A 792 7.04 -42.87 27.74
N PHE A 793 6.91 -43.23 26.46
CA PHE A 793 7.98 -43.90 25.72
C PHE A 793 9.22 -43.01 25.56
N LEU A 794 9.05 -41.72 25.25
CA LEU A 794 10.16 -40.75 25.22
C LEU A 794 10.86 -40.61 26.58
N CYS A 795 10.12 -40.61 27.68
CA CYS A 795 10.70 -40.61 29.04
C CYS A 795 11.59 -41.85 29.29
N GLN A 796 11.20 -43.02 28.76
CA GLN A 796 12.02 -44.24 28.85
C GLN A 796 13.30 -44.12 28.01
N CYS A 797 13.18 -43.71 26.74
CA CYS A 797 14.32 -43.51 25.84
C CYS A 797 15.32 -42.43 26.32
N THR A 798 14.85 -41.44 27.08
CA THR A 798 15.68 -40.36 27.63
C THR A 798 16.20 -40.62 29.05
N GLY A 799 15.92 -41.80 29.62
CA GLY A 799 16.39 -42.16 30.97
C GLY A 799 15.75 -41.34 32.08
N SER A 800 14.49 -40.93 31.91
CA SER A 800 13.72 -40.06 32.85
C SER A 800 14.32 -38.66 33.06
N ALA A 801 15.09 -38.14 32.10
CA ALA A 801 15.58 -36.77 32.12
C ALA A 801 14.49 -35.73 31.74
N LEU A 802 13.43 -36.17 31.04
CA LEU A 802 12.21 -35.38 30.83
C LEU A 802 11.39 -35.29 32.13
N LYS A 803 10.76 -34.14 32.38
CA LYS A 803 9.84 -33.96 33.52
C LYS A 803 8.62 -34.88 33.37
N GLU A 804 8.17 -35.50 34.46
CA GLU A 804 6.88 -36.20 34.44
C GLU A 804 5.74 -35.19 34.25
N ILE A 805 4.84 -35.47 33.29
CA ILE A 805 3.65 -34.66 33.00
C ILE A 805 2.42 -35.50 33.33
N SER A 806 1.52 -34.92 34.13
CA SER A 806 0.32 -35.57 34.68
C SER A 806 -0.88 -35.59 33.71
N SER A 807 -0.92 -34.71 32.71
CA SER A 807 -2.10 -34.45 31.86
C SER A 807 -1.80 -34.60 30.37
N GLY A 808 -2.56 -35.48 29.71
CA GLY A 808 -2.53 -35.66 28.25
C GLY A 808 -3.09 -34.48 27.46
N TRP A 809 -4.06 -33.75 28.03
CA TRP A 809 -4.69 -32.58 27.42
C TRP A 809 -3.69 -31.46 27.13
N HIS A 810 -2.83 -31.10 28.10
CA HIS A 810 -1.80 -30.08 27.90
C HIS A 810 -0.77 -30.51 26.84
N LEU A 811 -0.38 -31.78 26.81
CA LEU A 811 0.51 -32.33 25.78
C LEU A 811 -0.11 -32.26 24.39
N TRP A 812 -1.38 -32.66 24.24
CA TRP A 812 -2.08 -32.59 22.95
C TRP A 812 -2.28 -31.14 22.48
N LYS A 813 -2.68 -30.23 23.37
CA LYS A 813 -2.81 -28.79 23.07
C LYS A 813 -1.48 -28.17 22.61
N ASN A 814 -0.39 -28.46 23.32
CA ASN A 814 0.95 -28.01 22.95
C ASN A 814 1.42 -28.62 21.63
N LEU A 815 1.13 -29.90 21.38
CA LEU A 815 1.47 -30.57 20.12
C LEU A 815 0.68 -29.96 18.94
N LYS A 816 -0.64 -29.81 19.07
CA LYS A 816 -1.52 -29.22 18.04
C LYS A 816 -1.10 -27.78 17.71
N ALA A 817 -0.80 -26.96 18.72
CA ALA A 817 -0.26 -25.62 18.52
C ALA A 817 1.13 -25.62 17.88
N GLY A 818 2.03 -26.52 18.32
CA GLY A 818 3.41 -26.62 17.83
C GLY A 818 3.52 -27.04 16.37
N ILE A 819 2.67 -27.99 15.93
CA ILE A 819 2.73 -28.58 14.59
C ILE A 819 1.91 -27.83 13.53
N MET A 820 0.93 -27.02 13.95
CA MET A 820 0.05 -26.29 13.03
C MET A 820 0.80 -25.43 11.99
N PRO A 821 1.84 -24.63 12.34
CA PRO A 821 2.58 -23.84 11.35
C PRO A 821 3.31 -24.72 10.32
N PHE A 822 3.84 -25.88 10.75
CA PHE A 822 4.50 -26.84 9.86
C PHE A 822 3.50 -27.47 8.87
N LEU A 823 2.31 -27.86 9.33
CA LEU A 823 1.26 -28.39 8.45
C LEU A 823 0.76 -27.33 7.46
N ARG A 824 0.58 -26.07 7.90
CA ARG A 824 0.20 -24.95 7.03
C ARG A 824 1.27 -24.66 5.97
N CYS A 825 2.54 -24.63 6.34
CA CYS A 825 3.65 -24.50 5.39
C CYS A 825 3.70 -25.67 4.39
N SER A 826 3.49 -26.91 4.88
CA SER A 826 3.47 -28.12 4.04
C SER A 826 2.30 -28.12 3.05
N ALA A 827 1.12 -27.67 3.47
CA ALA A 827 -0.05 -27.53 2.59
C ALA A 827 0.19 -26.51 1.47
N LEU A 828 0.80 -25.34 1.75
CA LEU A 828 1.22 -24.40 0.71
C LEU A 828 2.24 -25.03 -0.24
N PHE A 829 3.28 -25.67 0.30
CA PHE A 829 4.33 -26.28 -0.50
C PHE A 829 3.80 -27.35 -1.47
N PHE A 830 3.03 -28.32 -0.98
CA PHE A 830 2.48 -29.38 -1.82
C PHE A 830 1.39 -28.87 -2.78
N HIS A 831 0.60 -27.87 -2.40
CA HIS A 831 -0.34 -27.18 -3.30
C HIS A 831 0.38 -26.63 -4.55
N TYR A 832 1.40 -25.79 -4.38
CA TYR A 832 2.11 -25.18 -5.50
C TYR A 832 3.02 -26.16 -6.27
N LEU A 833 3.57 -27.18 -5.59
CA LEU A 833 4.40 -28.22 -6.19
C LEU A 833 3.60 -29.15 -7.11
N ASN A 834 2.41 -29.57 -6.66
CA ASN A 834 1.61 -30.62 -7.31
C ASN A 834 0.43 -30.07 -8.12
N GLY A 835 0.04 -28.80 -7.93
CA GLY A 835 -1.06 -28.15 -8.66
C GLY A 835 -2.46 -28.61 -8.26
N VAL A 836 -2.62 -29.29 -7.11
CA VAL A 836 -3.92 -29.71 -6.59
C VAL A 836 -4.63 -28.49 -5.96
N PRO A 837 -5.87 -28.14 -6.33
CA PRO A 837 -6.57 -27.01 -5.74
C PRO A 837 -6.88 -27.25 -4.25
N ALA A 838 -6.89 -26.18 -3.46
CA ALA A 838 -7.22 -26.25 -2.04
C ALA A 838 -8.74 -26.47 -1.81
N PRO A 839 -9.15 -27.39 -0.92
CA PRO A 839 -10.55 -27.54 -0.51
C PRO A 839 -11.15 -26.22 -0.02
N SER A 840 -12.44 -26.00 -0.33
CA SER A 840 -13.20 -24.82 0.10
C SER A 840 -13.14 -24.57 1.62
N GLU A 841 -13.05 -25.66 2.38
CA GLU A 841 -13.04 -25.74 3.83
C GLU A 841 -11.69 -25.35 4.46
N ILE A 842 -10.65 -25.13 3.65
CA ILE A 842 -9.34 -24.57 4.06
C ILE A 842 -9.18 -23.12 3.58
N GLN A 843 -10.02 -22.66 2.64
CA GLN A 843 -10.08 -21.27 2.17
C GLN A 843 -10.82 -20.33 3.14
N VAL A 844 -11.48 -20.87 4.17
CA VAL A 844 -12.24 -20.13 5.18
C VAL A 844 -11.76 -20.50 6.60
N ASN A 845 -11.80 -19.56 7.55
CA ASN A 845 -11.52 -19.87 8.95
C ASN A 845 -12.68 -20.68 9.55
N GLY A 846 -12.36 -21.83 10.16
CA GLY A 846 -13.33 -22.72 10.79
C GLY A 846 -12.67 -23.62 11.83
N ALA A 847 -13.47 -24.15 12.76
CA ALA A 847 -12.98 -24.92 13.91
C ALA A 847 -12.20 -26.19 13.53
N ASN A 848 -12.52 -26.81 12.39
CA ASN A 848 -11.94 -28.08 11.93
C ASN A 848 -10.75 -27.92 10.98
N GLN A 849 -10.06 -26.76 11.01
CA GLN A 849 -8.95 -26.46 10.08
C GLN A 849 -7.81 -27.49 10.18
N PHE A 850 -7.53 -28.03 11.36
CA PHE A 850 -6.49 -29.03 11.56
C PHE A 850 -6.80 -30.35 10.85
N GLU A 851 -8.04 -30.81 10.98
CA GLU A 851 -8.55 -32.06 10.44
C GLU A 851 -8.64 -31.98 8.90
N HIS A 852 -9.03 -30.82 8.35
CA HIS A 852 -8.99 -30.57 6.91
C HIS A 852 -7.56 -30.50 6.36
N LEU A 853 -6.61 -29.90 7.08
CA LEU A 853 -5.19 -29.88 6.69
C LEU A 853 -4.58 -31.29 6.72
N CYS A 854 -4.85 -32.09 7.78
CA CYS A 854 -4.41 -33.48 7.86
C CYS A 854 -4.96 -34.29 6.68
N SER A 855 -6.26 -34.18 6.42
CA SER A 855 -6.96 -34.75 5.28
C SER A 855 -6.28 -34.43 3.93
N TYR A 856 -6.02 -33.15 3.66
CA TYR A 856 -5.43 -32.67 2.41
C TYR A 856 -3.97 -33.15 2.20
N LEU A 857 -3.25 -33.37 3.31
CA LEU A 857 -1.86 -33.84 3.36
C LEU A 857 -1.72 -35.37 3.52
N SER A 858 -2.81 -36.14 3.40
CA SER A 858 -2.83 -37.60 3.59
C SER A 858 -2.40 -38.08 4.98
N LEU A 859 -2.60 -37.26 6.01
CA LEU A 859 -2.37 -37.62 7.42
C LEU A 859 -3.63 -38.15 8.11
N PRO A 860 -3.50 -39.06 9.08
CA PRO A 860 -4.58 -39.39 10.01
C PRO A 860 -4.87 -38.19 10.93
N ASN A 861 -6.14 -38.02 11.34
CA ASN A 861 -6.53 -36.97 12.31
C ASN A 861 -5.77 -37.14 13.63
N ASN A 862 -5.61 -38.38 14.10
CA ASN A 862 -4.73 -38.71 15.21
C ASN A 862 -3.31 -38.98 14.67
N LEU A 863 -2.44 -37.98 14.74
CA LEU A 863 -1.06 -38.06 14.25
C LEU A 863 -0.21 -39.15 14.93
N THR A 864 -0.63 -39.67 16.08
CA THR A 864 0.09 -40.76 16.75
C THR A 864 -0.02 -42.11 16.02
N CYS A 865 -1.03 -42.28 15.15
CA CYS A 865 -1.19 -43.50 14.35
C CYS A 865 0.03 -43.74 13.44
N LEU A 866 0.71 -42.67 12.98
CA LEU A 866 1.97 -42.76 12.23
C LEU A 866 3.03 -43.61 12.95
N PHE A 867 3.07 -43.53 14.29
CA PHE A 867 4.00 -44.29 15.14
C PHE A 867 3.57 -45.73 15.38
N GLN A 868 2.26 -46.00 15.37
CA GLN A 868 1.70 -47.33 15.61
C GLN A 868 1.88 -48.26 14.41
N GLU A 869 1.64 -47.75 13.19
CA GLU A 869 1.68 -48.53 11.94
C GLU A 869 3.09 -49.05 11.56
N ASN A 870 4.16 -48.43 12.08
CA ASN A 870 5.55 -48.77 11.74
C ASN A 870 6.45 -48.92 13.00
N SER A 871 5.87 -49.35 14.12
CA SER A 871 6.49 -49.32 15.46
C SER A 871 7.90 -49.91 15.56
N GLU A 872 8.20 -51.03 14.89
CA GLU A 872 9.54 -51.67 14.98
C GLU A 872 10.68 -50.74 14.54
N ILE A 873 10.57 -50.10 13.38
CA ILE A 873 11.59 -49.17 12.89
C ILE A 873 11.53 -47.84 13.65
N LEU A 874 10.33 -47.33 13.90
CA LEU A 874 10.17 -46.01 14.51
C LEU A 874 10.68 -45.97 15.96
N ASN A 875 10.53 -47.05 16.72
CA ASN A 875 11.15 -47.17 18.04
C ASN A 875 12.68 -47.02 17.95
N THR A 876 13.35 -47.71 17.00
CA THR A 876 14.80 -47.56 16.81
C THR A 876 15.23 -46.17 16.33
N LEU A 877 14.39 -45.46 15.56
CA LEU A 877 14.66 -44.07 15.19
C LEU A 877 14.53 -43.13 16.40
N ILE A 878 13.47 -43.26 17.20
CA ILE A 878 13.24 -42.48 18.42
C ILE A 878 14.38 -42.69 19.42
N GLU A 879 14.76 -43.95 19.67
CA GLU A 879 15.90 -44.29 20.54
C GLU A 879 17.20 -43.65 20.05
N SER A 880 17.44 -43.62 18.73
CA SER A 880 18.63 -43.00 18.16
C SER A 880 18.63 -41.47 18.31
N TRP A 881 17.50 -40.82 18.01
CA TRP A 881 17.35 -39.36 18.17
C TRP A 881 17.53 -38.95 19.64
N CYS A 882 16.92 -39.69 20.59
CA CYS A 882 17.07 -39.45 22.04
C CYS A 882 18.47 -39.77 22.55
N SER A 883 19.17 -40.72 21.94
CA SER A 883 20.53 -41.12 22.34
C SER A 883 21.60 -40.10 21.98
N ASN A 884 21.32 -39.15 21.08
CA ASN A 884 22.25 -38.12 20.66
C ASN A 884 22.75 -37.27 21.85
N ASN A 885 24.08 -37.05 21.90
CA ASN A 885 24.73 -36.33 23.00
C ASN A 885 24.21 -34.89 23.16
N GLU A 886 23.86 -34.22 22.06
CA GLU A 886 23.35 -32.84 22.10
C GLU A 886 21.91 -32.76 22.63
N VAL A 887 21.08 -33.78 22.38
CA VAL A 887 19.75 -33.91 23.00
C VAL A 887 19.90 -34.13 24.51
N LYS A 888 20.82 -35.01 24.93
CA LYS A 888 21.13 -35.23 26.35
C LYS A 888 21.59 -33.94 27.05
N ARG A 889 22.51 -33.19 26.45
CA ARG A 889 22.97 -31.89 26.98
C ARG A 889 21.83 -30.87 27.12
N TYR A 890 20.84 -30.90 26.24
CA TYR A 890 19.65 -30.04 26.36
C TYR A 890 18.79 -30.45 27.56
N LEU A 891 18.48 -31.74 27.69
CA LEU A 891 17.69 -32.28 28.81
C LEU A 891 18.36 -32.07 30.17
N GLU A 892 19.70 -32.13 30.22
CA GLU A 892 20.50 -31.79 31.41
C GLU A 892 20.59 -30.27 31.70
N GLY A 893 19.94 -29.42 30.91
CA GLY A 893 20.00 -27.95 31.06
C GLY A 893 21.34 -27.31 30.67
N LYS A 894 22.26 -28.06 30.04
CA LYS A 894 23.61 -27.60 29.65
C LYS A 894 23.64 -26.85 28.30
N ARG A 895 22.52 -26.82 27.57
CA ARG A 895 22.29 -25.99 26.36
C ARG A 895 20.82 -25.60 26.24
N GLN A 896 20.53 -24.59 25.44
CA GLN A 896 19.17 -24.17 25.08
C GLN A 896 18.78 -24.75 23.71
N ALA A 897 17.48 -24.82 23.43
CA ALA A 897 16.90 -25.16 22.13
C ALA A 897 15.66 -24.27 21.87
N ILE A 898 15.20 -24.22 20.61
CA ILE A 898 13.97 -23.50 20.25
C ILE A 898 12.75 -24.34 20.66
N SER A 899 11.79 -23.73 21.35
CA SER A 899 10.51 -24.33 21.71
C SER A 899 9.43 -24.08 20.65
N TYR A 900 8.38 -24.91 20.69
CA TYR A 900 7.24 -24.87 19.78
C TYR A 900 5.92 -24.80 20.57
N ALA A 901 4.90 -24.06 20.15
CA ALA A 901 4.83 -23.23 18.94
C ALA A 901 5.80 -22.03 18.97
N ARG A 902 6.47 -21.75 17.84
CA ARG A 902 7.35 -20.59 17.72
C ARG A 902 6.50 -19.32 17.74
N GLU A 903 6.71 -18.45 18.72
CA GLU A 903 6.08 -17.12 18.78
C GLU A 903 6.38 -16.29 17.53
N SER A 904 5.49 -15.37 17.16
CA SER A 904 5.71 -14.44 16.06
C SER A 904 6.63 -13.29 16.45
N ASN A 905 7.55 -12.92 15.55
CA ASN A 905 8.45 -11.80 15.78
C ASN A 905 7.74 -10.48 15.48
N LYS A 906 7.91 -9.52 16.39
CA LYS A 906 7.33 -8.17 16.33
C LYS A 906 8.45 -7.13 16.38
N LEU A 907 8.11 -5.89 16.04
CA LEU A 907 8.96 -4.75 16.40
C LEU A 907 8.89 -4.53 17.92
N ILE A 908 9.81 -3.74 18.47
CA ILE A 908 9.82 -3.43 19.91
C ILE A 908 8.52 -2.74 20.34
N ASP A 909 8.06 -3.03 21.55
CA ASP A 909 6.99 -2.26 22.16
C ASP A 909 7.47 -0.83 22.43
N LEU A 910 6.73 0.15 21.91
CA LEU A 910 6.99 1.57 22.08
C LEU A 910 6.10 2.15 23.19
N PRO A 911 6.58 3.14 23.98
CA PRO A 911 5.77 3.78 25.01
C PRO A 911 4.63 4.60 24.40
N ASP A 912 3.49 4.67 25.09
CA ASP A 912 2.33 5.43 24.61
C ASP A 912 2.56 6.97 24.64
N ASP A 913 3.48 7.46 25.47
CA ASP A 913 3.94 8.87 25.52
C ASP A 913 5.37 9.00 24.96
N TYR A 914 5.55 9.89 23.99
CA TYR A 914 6.83 10.18 23.36
C TYR A 914 7.88 10.77 24.33
N SER A 915 7.45 11.42 25.41
CA SER A 915 8.35 12.01 26.42
C SER A 915 9.30 10.97 27.03
N CYS A 916 8.83 9.72 27.17
CA CYS A 916 9.64 8.60 27.64
C CYS A 916 10.84 8.30 26.72
N LEU A 917 10.65 8.36 25.40
CA LEU A 917 11.75 8.20 24.44
C LEU A 917 12.72 9.38 24.50
N ILE A 918 12.23 10.61 24.66
CA ILE A 918 13.07 11.81 24.80
C ILE A 918 13.95 11.73 26.06
N ASN A 919 13.40 11.23 27.17
CA ASN A 919 14.16 10.99 28.39
C ASN A 919 15.23 9.90 28.18
N GLN A 920 14.87 8.77 27.55
CA GLN A 920 15.83 7.71 27.19
C GLN A 920 16.96 8.22 26.28
N ALA A 921 16.62 9.01 25.25
CA ALA A 921 17.56 9.62 24.32
C ALA A 921 18.42 10.73 24.93
N SER A 922 17.97 11.34 26.02
CA SER A 922 18.74 12.36 26.79
C SER A 922 19.75 11.72 27.74
N ASN A 923 19.47 10.51 28.22
CA ASN A 923 20.35 9.68 29.04
C ASN A 923 21.35 8.85 28.22
N PHE A 924 21.23 8.83 26.89
CA PHE A 924 22.13 8.10 26.01
C PHE A 924 23.46 8.85 25.77
N SER A 925 24.53 8.32 26.37
CA SER A 925 25.92 8.70 26.08
C SER A 925 26.54 7.80 25.01
N CYS A 926 27.32 8.38 24.11
CA CYS A 926 27.97 7.63 23.04
C CYS A 926 29.09 6.71 23.58
N PRO A 927 29.08 5.38 23.29
CA PRO A 927 30.07 4.45 23.83
C PRO A 927 31.47 4.64 23.22
N LYS A 928 31.57 5.13 21.98
CA LYS A 928 32.84 5.39 21.29
C LYS A 928 33.40 6.81 21.50
N SER A 929 32.60 7.77 22.01
CA SER A 929 33.04 9.17 22.26
C SER A 929 33.49 9.45 23.70
N GLY A 930 33.77 8.43 24.52
CA GLY A 930 34.20 8.66 25.91
C GLY A 930 33.14 9.30 26.82
N GLY A 931 31.84 9.17 26.48
CA GLY A 931 30.73 9.64 27.32
C GLY A 931 29.97 10.87 26.80
N ASP A 932 30.45 11.54 25.75
CA ASP A 932 29.76 12.69 25.16
C ASP A 932 28.31 12.38 24.75
N LYS A 933 27.43 13.38 24.93
CA LYS A 933 26.02 13.29 24.52
C LYS A 933 25.93 13.19 23.00
N SER A 934 25.25 12.16 22.49
CA SER A 934 25.01 12.00 21.06
C SER A 934 24.22 13.20 20.49
N ARG A 935 24.53 13.61 19.25
CA ARG A 935 23.82 14.70 18.55
C ARG A 935 22.46 14.24 18.00
N ALA A 936 22.41 13.06 17.40
CA ALA A 936 21.18 12.43 16.90
C ALA A 936 21.04 10.98 17.43
N PRO A 937 20.54 10.80 18.67
CA PRO A 937 20.22 9.48 19.22
C PRO A 937 19.07 8.83 18.43
N THR A 938 19.29 7.60 17.98
CA THR A 938 18.42 6.88 17.04
C THR A 938 18.15 5.47 17.54
N LEU A 939 16.87 5.09 17.63
CA LEU A 939 16.40 3.81 18.17
C LEU A 939 16.15 2.81 17.05
N CYS A 940 16.78 1.62 17.09
CA CYS A 940 16.45 0.53 16.19
C CYS A 940 15.12 -0.13 16.59
N LEU A 941 14.08 -0.03 15.75
CA LEU A 941 12.74 -0.58 16.06
C LEU A 941 12.68 -2.12 16.02
N VAL A 942 13.72 -2.77 15.48
CA VAL A 942 13.81 -4.24 15.37
C VAL A 942 14.42 -4.90 16.61
N CYS A 943 15.25 -4.19 17.38
CA CYS A 943 15.98 -4.76 18.54
C CYS A 943 16.09 -3.87 19.78
N GLY A 944 15.65 -2.61 19.72
CA GLY A 944 15.70 -1.67 20.86
C GLY A 944 17.05 -1.02 21.12
N THR A 945 18.08 -1.31 20.31
CA THR A 945 19.41 -0.69 20.48
C THR A 945 19.36 0.80 20.13
N MET A 946 19.90 1.64 21.02
CA MET A 946 20.15 3.06 20.78
C MET A 946 21.51 3.27 20.11
N LEU A 947 21.54 4.07 19.04
CA LEU A 947 22.70 4.31 18.19
C LEU A 947 22.91 5.81 17.96
N CYS A 948 24.14 6.19 17.59
CA CYS A 948 24.46 7.54 17.13
C CYS A 948 24.24 7.64 15.61
N SER A 949 23.40 8.56 15.17
CA SER A 949 23.24 8.89 13.74
C SER A 949 23.89 10.22 13.35
N GLN A 950 24.17 10.41 12.06
CA GLN A 950 24.78 11.63 11.48
C GLN A 950 26.04 12.10 12.24
N SER A 951 26.82 11.14 12.76
CA SER A 951 27.91 11.41 13.69
C SER A 951 29.08 10.47 13.43
N TYR A 952 30.20 11.03 12.96
CA TYR A 952 31.45 10.29 12.66
C TYR A 952 31.99 9.46 13.86
N CYS A 953 31.59 9.79 15.09
CA CYS A 953 32.06 9.15 16.32
C CYS A 953 31.85 7.63 16.42
N CYS A 954 30.87 7.08 15.70
CA CYS A 954 30.56 5.65 15.76
C CYS A 954 30.83 4.89 14.46
N GLN A 955 31.53 5.52 13.51
CA GLN A 955 31.89 4.87 12.25
C GLN A 955 32.59 3.54 12.48
N THR A 956 32.35 2.63 11.53
CA THR A 956 32.89 1.27 11.51
C THR A 956 33.15 0.92 10.06
N GLU A 957 34.30 0.32 9.77
CA GLU A 957 34.65 -0.13 8.44
C GLU A 957 33.78 -1.35 8.05
N LEU A 958 33.17 -1.30 6.86
CA LEU A 958 32.34 -2.38 6.32
C LEU A 958 32.67 -2.60 4.84
N GLU A 959 33.28 -3.75 4.55
CA GLU A 959 33.77 -4.13 3.20
C GLU A 959 34.74 -3.07 2.62
N GLY A 960 35.63 -2.50 3.45
CA GLY A 960 36.63 -1.51 3.04
C GLY A 960 36.17 -0.05 3.00
N GLU A 961 34.94 0.24 3.44
CA GLU A 961 34.36 1.59 3.46
C GLU A 961 33.88 1.98 4.86
N ASP A 962 34.14 3.22 5.29
CA ASP A 962 33.61 3.74 6.56
C ASP A 962 32.10 4.01 6.46
N VAL A 963 31.32 3.29 7.27
CA VAL A 963 29.86 3.47 7.38
C VAL A 963 29.46 3.97 8.76
N GLY A 964 28.35 4.71 8.83
CA GLY A 964 27.74 5.19 10.07
C GLY A 964 27.19 4.04 10.94
N ALA A 965 26.81 4.36 12.17
CA ALA A 965 26.42 3.33 13.14
C ALA A 965 25.07 2.69 12.83
N CYS A 966 24.11 3.43 12.25
CA CYS A 966 22.84 2.85 11.85
C CYS A 966 23.04 1.95 10.63
N THR A 967 23.84 2.40 9.66
CA THR A 967 24.22 1.62 8.47
C THR A 967 24.98 0.34 8.83
N ALA A 968 25.99 0.40 9.73
CA ALA A 968 26.66 -0.80 10.26
C ALA A 968 25.68 -1.75 10.98
N HIS A 969 24.68 -1.21 11.69
CA HIS A 969 23.71 -2.01 12.43
C HIS A 969 22.69 -2.71 11.52
N THR A 970 22.38 -2.21 10.31
CA THR A 970 21.48 -2.93 9.39
C THR A 970 22.05 -4.29 8.99
N TYR A 971 23.36 -4.37 8.77
CA TYR A 971 24.05 -5.59 8.37
C TYR A 971 24.05 -6.67 9.45
N THR A 972 24.06 -6.27 10.73
CA THR A 972 24.04 -7.19 11.88
C THR A 972 22.62 -7.55 12.32
N CYS A 973 21.72 -6.58 12.44
CA CYS A 973 20.37 -6.79 12.98
C CYS A 973 19.34 -7.24 11.92
N GLY A 974 19.46 -6.73 10.70
CA GLY A 974 18.47 -6.87 9.62
C GLY A 974 19.02 -7.42 8.30
N SER A 975 20.24 -7.99 8.29
CA SER A 975 20.94 -8.49 7.10
C SER A 975 21.11 -7.50 5.94
N GLY A 976 21.03 -6.19 6.21
CA GLY A 976 21.16 -5.11 5.23
C GLY A 976 19.94 -4.18 5.15
N VAL A 977 18.82 -4.52 5.81
CA VAL A 977 17.64 -3.64 5.96
C VAL A 977 17.57 -3.13 7.40
N GLY A 978 17.21 -1.87 7.59
CA GLY A 978 17.09 -1.25 8.92
C GLY A 978 15.87 -0.36 9.06
N ILE A 979 15.26 -0.39 10.25
CA ILE A 979 14.12 0.45 10.62
C ILE A 979 14.47 1.16 11.92
N PHE A 980 14.51 2.49 11.85
CA PHE A 980 15.00 3.34 12.93
C PHE A 980 14.03 4.47 13.24
N LEU A 981 14.00 4.92 14.50
CA LEU A 981 13.29 6.12 14.94
C LEU A 981 14.32 7.14 15.44
N ARG A 982 14.45 8.27 14.74
CA ARG A 982 15.34 9.38 15.10
C ARG A 982 14.65 10.21 16.19
N VAL A 983 15.04 9.99 17.45
CA VAL A 983 14.20 10.38 18.60
C VAL A 983 14.10 11.90 18.79
N ARG A 984 15.16 12.66 18.49
CA ARG A 984 15.09 14.14 18.57
C ARG A 984 14.33 14.80 17.42
N GLU A 985 14.05 14.05 16.35
CA GLU A 985 13.43 14.59 15.14
C GLU A 985 12.04 14.00 14.85
N CYS A 986 11.55 13.09 15.70
CA CYS A 986 10.28 12.39 15.52
C CYS A 986 10.06 11.93 14.07
N GLN A 987 11.01 11.15 13.57
CA GLN A 987 11.04 10.72 12.18
C GLN A 987 11.52 9.27 12.09
N VAL A 988 10.80 8.44 11.34
CA VAL A 988 11.24 7.07 11.05
C VAL A 988 12.17 7.12 9.84
N LEU A 989 13.22 6.32 9.89
CA LEU A 989 14.24 6.18 8.87
C LEU A 989 14.28 4.71 8.45
N PHE A 990 14.04 4.45 7.17
CA PHE A 990 14.30 3.15 6.56
C PHE A 990 15.66 3.22 5.84
N LEU A 991 16.50 2.21 6.04
CA LEU A 991 17.80 2.04 5.36
C LEU A 991 17.85 0.69 4.66
N ALA A 992 18.49 0.65 3.49
CA ALA A 992 18.79 -0.58 2.75
C ALA A 992 20.18 -0.52 2.11
N GLY A 993 21.01 -1.53 2.37
CA GLY A 993 22.42 -1.54 1.94
C GLY A 993 23.24 -0.41 2.59
N LYS A 994 24.24 0.11 1.86
CA LYS A 994 25.07 1.24 2.30
C LYS A 994 24.50 2.59 1.91
N THR A 995 23.93 2.69 0.70
CA THR A 995 23.69 3.97 0.01
C THR A 995 22.22 4.33 -0.17
N LYS A 996 21.28 3.52 0.33
CA LYS A 996 19.84 3.79 0.18
C LYS A 996 19.13 3.97 1.50
N GLY A 997 18.19 4.90 1.50
CA GLY A 997 17.23 5.09 2.57
C GLY A 997 16.13 6.06 2.17
N CYS A 998 15.10 6.12 3.01
CA CYS A 998 14.04 7.11 2.92
C CYS A 998 13.54 7.48 4.33
N PHE A 999 12.91 8.65 4.45
CA PHE A 999 12.19 9.03 5.66
C PHE A 999 10.73 8.60 5.57
N TYR A 1000 10.25 8.02 6.66
CA TYR A 1000 8.86 7.59 6.83
C TYR A 1000 8.19 8.41 7.95
N PRO A 1001 6.88 8.72 7.84
CA PRO A 1001 6.15 9.38 8.92
C PRO A 1001 6.22 8.58 10.23
N PRO A 1002 6.44 9.23 11.39
CA PRO A 1002 6.48 8.52 12.66
C PRO A 1002 5.10 7.94 13.02
N PRO A 1003 5.06 6.91 13.90
CA PRO A 1003 3.82 6.38 14.46
C PRO A 1003 3.28 7.24 15.61
N TYR A 1004 3.80 8.46 15.84
CA TYR A 1004 3.38 9.35 16.93
C TYR A 1004 2.65 10.57 16.40
N LEU A 1005 1.54 10.92 17.05
CA LEU A 1005 0.64 12.01 16.66
C LEU A 1005 0.30 12.89 17.87
N ASP A 1006 0.06 14.18 17.62
CA ASP A 1006 -0.62 15.05 18.58
C ASP A 1006 -2.14 14.82 18.58
N ASP A 1007 -2.86 15.52 19.47
CA ASP A 1007 -4.33 15.46 19.57
C ASP A 1007 -5.04 15.88 18.27
N TYR A 1008 -4.36 16.64 17.41
CA TYR A 1008 -4.81 17.07 16.08
C TYR A 1008 -4.50 16.04 14.97
N GLY A 1009 -3.91 14.89 15.31
CA GLY A 1009 -3.57 13.85 14.36
C GLY A 1009 -2.42 14.23 13.42
N GLU A 1010 -1.56 15.16 13.82
CA GLU A 1010 -0.37 15.59 13.08
C GLU A 1010 0.92 15.05 13.71
N THR A 1011 1.95 14.84 12.88
CA THR A 1011 3.29 14.41 13.32
C THR A 1011 4.18 15.64 13.54
N ASP A 1012 4.78 15.82 14.74
CA ASP A 1012 5.69 16.95 14.98
C ASP A 1012 7.15 16.66 14.55
N GLN A 1013 7.41 16.66 13.25
CA GLN A 1013 8.76 16.43 12.72
C GLN A 1013 9.73 17.55 13.16
N GLY A 1014 10.85 17.16 13.76
CA GLY A 1014 11.81 18.08 14.37
C GLY A 1014 11.37 18.65 15.73
N LEU A 1015 10.25 18.17 16.31
CA LEU A 1015 9.71 18.60 17.61
C LEU A 1015 9.59 20.13 17.75
N ARG A 1016 9.21 20.81 16.65
CA ARG A 1016 9.22 22.27 16.56
C ARG A 1016 8.01 22.93 17.21
N ARG A 1017 6.89 22.21 17.31
CA ARG A 1017 5.65 22.70 17.92
C ARG A 1017 5.63 22.40 19.41
N GLY A 1018 6.25 21.30 19.84
CA GLY A 1018 6.36 20.94 21.26
C GLY A 1018 5.07 20.38 21.86
N ASN A 1019 4.06 20.08 21.03
CA ASN A 1019 2.83 19.42 21.43
C ASN A 1019 3.12 18.05 22.04
N PRO A 1020 2.34 17.59 23.04
CA PRO A 1020 2.34 16.19 23.46
C PRO A 1020 2.12 15.25 22.26
N LEU A 1021 2.83 14.13 22.24
CA LEU A 1021 2.77 13.15 21.15
C LEU A 1021 2.47 11.75 21.70
N HIS A 1022 1.47 11.10 21.13
CA HIS A 1022 0.96 9.81 21.55
C HIS A 1022 1.10 8.73 20.46
N LEU A 1023 1.33 7.49 20.88
CA LEU A 1023 1.55 6.36 19.97
C LEU A 1023 0.26 5.95 19.24
N CYS A 1024 0.22 6.18 17.92
CA CYS A 1024 -0.79 5.63 17.03
C CYS A 1024 -0.47 4.16 16.72
N LYS A 1025 -1.08 3.25 17.49
CA LYS A 1025 -0.89 1.78 17.37
C LYS A 1025 -1.19 1.25 15.96
N GLU A 1026 -2.12 1.86 15.23
CA GLU A 1026 -2.43 1.50 13.83
C GLU A 1026 -1.28 1.81 12.87
N ARG A 1027 -0.67 3.00 12.97
CA ARG A 1027 0.51 3.37 12.18
C ARG A 1027 1.70 2.51 12.52
N PHE A 1028 1.91 2.19 13.79
CA PHE A 1028 2.99 1.29 14.20
C PHE A 1028 2.78 -0.13 13.65
N LYS A 1029 1.55 -0.66 13.70
CA LYS A 1029 1.18 -1.94 13.06
C LYS A 1029 1.43 -1.93 11.55
N LYS A 1030 1.22 -0.79 10.86
CA LYS A 1030 1.58 -0.65 9.44
C LYS A 1030 3.10 -0.79 9.20
N ILE A 1031 3.93 -0.15 10.03
CA ILE A 1031 5.40 -0.27 9.91
C ILE A 1031 5.85 -1.70 10.19
N GLN A 1032 5.29 -2.37 11.21
CA GLN A 1032 5.55 -3.79 11.47
C GLN A 1032 5.13 -4.67 10.29
N LYS A 1033 3.99 -4.40 9.65
CA LYS A 1033 3.53 -5.15 8.48
C LYS A 1033 4.48 -5.00 7.28
N LEU A 1034 4.97 -3.78 6.98
CA LEU A 1034 5.96 -3.55 5.93
C LEU A 1034 7.26 -4.34 6.19
N TRP A 1035 7.68 -4.43 7.45
CA TRP A 1035 8.83 -5.24 7.86
C TRP A 1035 8.59 -6.74 7.68
N GLN A 1036 7.47 -7.26 8.20
CA GLN A 1036 7.10 -8.68 8.07
C GLN A 1036 6.93 -9.11 6.60
N GLN A 1037 6.40 -8.22 5.75
CA GLN A 1037 6.23 -8.43 4.30
C GLN A 1037 7.50 -8.18 3.46
N HIS A 1038 8.62 -7.77 4.09
CA HIS A 1038 9.89 -7.46 3.42
C HIS A 1038 9.81 -6.31 2.37
N SER A 1039 8.75 -5.48 2.43
CA SER A 1039 8.49 -4.36 1.50
C SER A 1039 9.24 -3.06 1.85
N ILE A 1040 10.16 -3.07 2.83
CA ILE A 1040 10.93 -1.87 3.20
C ILE A 1040 11.79 -1.37 2.03
N THR A 1041 12.42 -2.28 1.29
CA THR A 1041 13.27 -1.95 0.14
C THR A 1041 12.44 -1.42 -1.05
N GLU A 1042 11.23 -1.95 -1.23
CA GLU A 1042 10.21 -1.48 -2.20
C GLU A 1042 9.78 -0.04 -1.87
N GLU A 1043 9.44 0.24 -0.60
CA GLU A 1043 9.05 1.58 -0.13
C GLU A 1043 10.20 2.61 -0.24
N ILE A 1044 11.46 2.20 -0.01
CA ILE A 1044 12.64 3.05 -0.25
C ILE A 1044 12.75 3.42 -1.74
N GLY A 1045 12.59 2.46 -2.65
CA GLY A 1045 12.64 2.70 -4.10
C GLY A 1045 11.59 3.72 -4.55
N HIS A 1046 10.32 3.46 -4.23
CA HIS A 1046 9.21 4.37 -4.55
C HIS A 1046 9.40 5.77 -3.94
N ALA A 1047 9.88 5.85 -2.69
CA ALA A 1047 10.12 7.14 -2.04
C ALA A 1047 11.27 7.94 -2.68
N GLN A 1048 12.31 7.27 -3.19
CA GLN A 1048 13.42 7.93 -3.90
C GLN A 1048 13.01 8.39 -5.31
N GLU A 1049 12.16 7.63 -6.00
CA GLU A 1049 11.63 8.01 -7.32
C GLU A 1049 10.61 9.15 -7.27
N ALA A 1050 9.77 9.18 -6.23
CA ALA A 1050 8.86 10.30 -5.97
C ALA A 1050 9.61 11.58 -5.56
N ASN A 1051 10.76 11.46 -4.88
CA ASN A 1051 11.52 12.58 -4.32
C ASN A 1051 12.89 12.75 -5.00
N GLN A 1052 12.94 12.83 -6.33
CA GLN A 1052 14.16 13.09 -7.12
C GLN A 1052 14.89 14.41 -6.76
N THR A 1053 14.29 15.26 -5.93
CA THR A 1053 14.89 16.47 -5.35
C THR A 1053 15.69 16.25 -4.07
N LEU A 1054 15.67 15.06 -3.43
CA LEU A 1054 16.47 14.71 -2.24
C LEU A 1054 17.96 14.44 -2.55
N VAL A 1055 18.52 15.13 -3.54
CA VAL A 1055 19.94 15.07 -3.91
C VAL A 1055 20.78 15.76 -2.83
N GLY A 1056 21.18 15.02 -1.79
CA GLY A 1056 22.06 15.55 -0.75
C GLY A 1056 22.17 14.78 0.57
N ILE A 1057 21.36 13.74 0.82
CA ILE A 1057 21.50 12.92 2.03
C ILE A 1057 22.46 11.77 1.74
N ASP A 1058 23.58 11.77 2.46
CA ASP A 1058 24.53 10.66 2.47
C ASP A 1058 24.06 9.58 3.46
N TRP A 1059 23.36 8.57 2.94
CA TRP A 1059 22.84 7.46 3.74
C TRP A 1059 23.96 6.56 4.31
N GLN A 1060 25.17 6.62 3.76
CA GLN A 1060 26.29 5.78 4.19
C GLN A 1060 26.79 6.17 5.59
N HIS A 1061 26.72 7.45 5.94
CA HIS A 1061 27.25 7.99 7.20
C HIS A 1061 26.18 8.14 8.31
N LEU A 1062 25.03 7.46 8.18
CA LEU A 1062 23.89 7.52 9.12
C LEU A 1062 23.94 6.57 10.32
#